data_AF-A0A222EPK1-F1
#
_entry.id   AF-A0A222EPK1-F1
#
_cell.length_a   1.000
_cell.length_b   1.000
_cell.length_c   1.000
_cell.angle_alpha   90.00
_cell.angle_beta   90.00
_cell.angle_gamma   90.00
#
_symmetry.space_group_name_H-M   'P 1'
#
loop_
_entity.id
_entity.type
_entity.pdbx_description
1 polymer ?
#
loop_
_entity_poly.entity_id
_entity_poly.type
_entity_poly.pdbx_seq_one_letter_code
_entity_poly.pdbx_strand_id
1 'polypeptide(L)'
;MISNNFKFLEDYYEYKWIIERMSTLEDLLIVDEDYNGVLIESYTFLEEYLKELLSLKELRKLGEMKNMLRSMFMDRKQKKIEGRILNFLDYIMFERNSRFHAPKDDINVEQSKPSFLQCVTILKNLKSIINYFVIEIDGKDIEVKTFDENIYFVKSSHKNIRDEEEKFFDDPQINIYKTPIGKLVLDKNKLFTIPPYQRDYRWTPEECSELLDQVIDKSESNELIYFGTIACKYEVSLIDNSKLDIKLIDGQQRVTTSLILFKAIYDIMKSADPEDYDYMFSIPDELEYLFNYKENGIYSPKRINEKYRNFASDKRNATDSINLILRGYSNRNEFEEELRHKLSKNQILDNYYYFYNSLKNLSIENLEKIYEYYYNKFIISFIVFDNNENNNEMEIFENLNSKGKDLDTFDMIKNYIFNSIDEKVFKIKSNELVPELTKYFKMPILKNGVKKSLDEDNKKYEEFLFNLITYLDAINDNKDLIKFKIQKNKKSLLKNFKRFYKDSNLSEKGYLALCSDLGRYFHVFKVVRIGNLYESSSNEFYEFGDILKNLSHKDFSLLIFYLVDIYSDKTWNPDDRRISLYNKEFLRDCLFEIEKWSSLLVQTRGTGQSFKESTFIKLIKYLKTFEHSNEFKKNLPLLIKNWFSGDAKFDKLNEDYSLSQELTLPTKEEIINSFKNQKVQNVPLANVFLSRLEQFWMNSRTKANQNISFGKTSLEHIVPQTLSSDWKNMLSGGKPWNKVLEDKYKERLDKIGNLLLLDLPNNSEIKNSSFQVKQKSYKDTDSRLAKVPYGYNNANLLTIDQFTFDDIDERSSKIASIIVNEIYNI
;
A
#
# COMPACT_ATOMS: atom_id res chain seq x y z
N MET A 1 47.38 -18.20 -14.61
CA MET A 1 46.02 -18.77 -14.62
C MET A 1 45.07 -17.94 -13.79
N ILE A 2 45.55 -17.34 -12.68
CA ILE A 2 44.97 -16.20 -11.93
C ILE A 2 43.75 -15.61 -12.63
N SER A 3 42.61 -16.22 -12.35
CA SER A 3 41.39 -16.07 -13.12
C SER A 3 40.96 -14.63 -13.30
N ASN A 4 40.36 -14.35 -14.46
CA ASN A 4 39.72 -13.06 -14.73
C ASN A 4 38.70 -12.68 -13.65
N ASN A 5 38.23 -13.63 -12.84
CA ASN A 5 37.37 -13.37 -11.72
C ASN A 5 38.04 -12.57 -10.59
N PHE A 6 39.36 -12.63 -10.43
CA PHE A 6 40.08 -11.97 -9.33
C PHE A 6 41.12 -10.93 -9.78
N LYS A 7 41.23 -10.68 -11.09
CA LYS A 7 42.18 -9.72 -11.68
C LYS A 7 42.09 -8.30 -11.11
N PHE A 8 40.93 -7.89 -10.58
CA PHE A 8 40.76 -6.58 -9.95
C PHE A 8 41.69 -6.36 -8.73
N LEU A 9 42.30 -7.41 -8.19
CA LEU A 9 43.26 -7.32 -7.08
C LEU A 9 44.69 -7.03 -7.56
N GLU A 10 45.01 -7.17 -8.85
CA GLU A 10 46.39 -7.00 -9.36
C GLU A 10 46.90 -5.56 -9.17
N ASP A 11 45.98 -4.61 -9.12
CA ASP A 11 46.25 -3.18 -8.90
C ASP A 11 46.63 -2.85 -7.44
N TYR A 12 46.57 -3.83 -6.52
CA TYR A 12 46.75 -3.63 -5.08
C TYR A 12 47.80 -4.60 -4.52
N TYR A 13 49.02 -4.11 -4.39
CA TYR A 13 50.20 -4.90 -4.02
C TYR A 13 50.04 -5.66 -2.69
N GLU A 14 49.31 -5.11 -1.72
CA GLU A 14 49.01 -5.74 -0.43
C GLU A 14 48.15 -7.00 -0.54
N TYR A 15 47.37 -7.17 -1.60
CA TYR A 15 46.56 -8.38 -1.85
C TYR A 15 47.24 -9.36 -2.80
N LYS A 16 48.53 -9.16 -3.12
CA LYS A 16 49.28 -10.03 -4.01
C LYS A 16 49.30 -11.49 -3.53
N TRP A 17 49.35 -11.72 -2.22
CA TRP A 17 49.32 -13.06 -1.65
C TRP A 17 47.95 -13.75 -1.86
N ILE A 18 46.85 -12.98 -1.92
CA ILE A 18 45.50 -13.50 -2.21
C ILE A 18 45.45 -14.04 -3.63
N ILE A 19 46.02 -13.29 -4.57
CA ILE A 19 46.14 -13.67 -5.98
C ILE A 19 46.93 -14.99 -6.11
N GLU A 20 48.04 -15.11 -5.40
CA GLU A 20 48.85 -16.32 -5.38
C GLU A 20 48.05 -17.50 -4.80
N ARG A 21 47.31 -17.30 -3.70
CA ARG A 21 46.48 -18.34 -3.08
C ARG A 21 45.29 -18.76 -3.94
N MET A 22 44.66 -17.83 -4.64
CA MET A 22 43.61 -18.14 -5.61
C MET A 22 44.17 -18.95 -6.78
N SER A 23 45.38 -18.65 -7.26
CA SER A 23 46.02 -19.50 -8.26
C SER A 23 46.21 -20.92 -7.77
N THR A 24 46.63 -21.11 -6.51
CA THR A 24 46.74 -22.45 -5.91
C THR A 24 45.40 -23.18 -5.88
N LEU A 25 44.31 -22.50 -5.52
CA LEU A 25 42.97 -23.09 -5.54
C LEU A 25 42.52 -23.49 -6.95
N GLU A 26 42.91 -22.71 -7.95
CA GLU A 26 42.61 -23.02 -9.35
C GLU A 26 43.43 -24.17 -9.89
N ASP A 27 44.69 -24.28 -9.48
CA ASP A 27 45.53 -25.43 -9.79
C ASP A 27 44.95 -26.69 -9.12
N LEU A 28 44.56 -26.62 -7.84
CA LEU A 28 43.87 -27.72 -7.17
C LEU A 28 42.56 -28.12 -7.87
N LEU A 29 41.78 -27.15 -8.36
CA LEU A 29 40.48 -27.41 -8.99
C LEU A 29 40.61 -27.94 -10.43
N ILE A 30 41.47 -27.33 -11.23
CA ILE A 30 41.51 -27.54 -12.69
C ILE A 30 42.66 -28.48 -13.09
N VAL A 31 43.80 -28.41 -12.40
CA VAL A 31 45.01 -29.16 -12.74
C VAL A 31 45.07 -30.47 -11.96
N ASP A 32 44.92 -30.40 -10.64
CA ASP A 32 45.09 -31.56 -9.75
C ASP A 32 43.77 -32.31 -9.48
N GLU A 33 42.62 -31.72 -9.87
CA GLU A 33 41.27 -32.24 -9.60
C GLU A 33 41.04 -32.62 -8.12
N ASP A 34 41.75 -31.95 -7.22
CA ASP A 34 41.68 -32.17 -5.78
C ASP A 34 40.59 -31.29 -5.16
N TYR A 35 39.34 -31.69 -5.36
CA TYR A 35 38.18 -30.94 -4.86
C TYR A 35 38.13 -30.85 -3.32
N ASN A 36 38.65 -31.86 -2.62
CA ASN A 36 38.81 -31.79 -1.17
C ASN A 36 39.89 -30.78 -0.79
N GLY A 37 41.01 -30.77 -1.50
CA GLY A 37 42.04 -29.74 -1.41
C GLY A 37 41.46 -28.35 -1.59
N VAL A 38 40.65 -28.12 -2.63
CA VAL A 38 39.97 -26.83 -2.86
C VAL A 38 39.13 -26.41 -1.66
N LEU A 39 38.36 -27.32 -1.06
CA LEU A 39 37.54 -27.02 0.12
C LEU A 39 38.41 -26.65 1.35
N ILE A 40 39.44 -27.45 1.64
CA ILE A 40 40.33 -27.26 2.80
C ILE A 40 41.13 -25.98 2.64
N GLU A 41 41.64 -25.77 1.45
CA GLU A 41 42.45 -24.62 1.10
C GLU A 41 41.59 -23.34 1.10
N SER A 42 40.34 -23.41 0.64
CA SER A 42 39.39 -22.29 0.74
C SER A 42 39.05 -21.93 2.20
N TYR A 43 38.91 -22.94 3.06
CA TYR A 43 38.73 -22.72 4.51
C TYR A 43 39.95 -22.02 5.11
N THR A 44 41.14 -22.55 4.82
CA THR A 44 42.42 -22.04 5.35
C THR A 44 42.67 -20.61 4.89
N PHE A 45 42.46 -20.35 3.59
CA PHE A 45 42.53 -19.03 3.00
C PHE A 45 41.61 -18.03 3.70
N LEU A 46 40.32 -18.35 3.91
CA LEU A 46 39.39 -17.44 4.59
C LEU A 46 39.81 -17.15 6.03
N GLU A 47 40.34 -18.17 6.71
CA GLU A 47 40.84 -18.02 8.06
C GLU A 47 42.05 -17.06 8.11
N GLU A 48 43.01 -17.22 7.20
CA GLU A 48 44.18 -16.34 7.10
C GLU A 48 43.79 -14.92 6.71
N TYR A 49 42.94 -14.76 5.68
CA TYR A 49 42.50 -13.46 5.19
C TYR A 49 41.78 -12.64 6.25
N LEU A 50 40.86 -13.27 7.00
CA LEU A 50 40.13 -12.57 8.06
C LEU A 50 41.01 -12.22 9.26
N LYS A 51 42.00 -13.06 9.61
CA LYS A 51 42.97 -12.72 10.67
C LYS A 51 43.80 -11.50 10.30
N GLU A 52 44.22 -11.40 9.05
CA GLU A 52 44.98 -10.26 8.56
C GLU A 52 44.13 -8.99 8.54
N LEU A 53 42.95 -9.04 7.90
CA LEU A 53 42.04 -7.90 7.77
C LEU A 53 41.61 -7.33 9.13
N LEU A 54 41.31 -8.20 10.09
CA LEU A 54 40.84 -7.80 11.41
C LEU A 54 41.97 -7.61 12.43
N SER A 55 43.23 -7.84 12.02
CA SER A 55 44.41 -7.80 12.90
C SER A 55 44.33 -8.74 14.12
N LEU A 56 43.68 -9.90 13.98
CA LEU A 56 43.35 -10.83 15.06
C LEU A 56 44.29 -12.04 15.12
N LYS A 57 45.61 -11.79 15.14
CA LYS A 57 46.62 -12.85 15.06
C LYS A 57 46.56 -13.88 16.21
N GLU A 58 45.89 -13.55 17.32
CA GLU A 58 45.72 -14.42 18.49
C GLU A 58 44.59 -15.45 18.36
N LEU A 59 43.60 -15.22 17.47
CA LEU A 59 42.50 -16.16 17.27
C LEU A 59 42.94 -17.36 16.42
N ARG A 60 42.52 -18.56 16.84
CA ARG A 60 43.00 -19.81 16.23
C ARG A 60 42.00 -20.50 15.30
N LYS A 61 40.74 -20.04 15.23
CA LYS A 61 39.68 -20.74 14.49
C LYS A 61 38.72 -19.78 13.77
N LEU A 62 38.36 -20.11 12.53
CA LEU A 62 37.35 -19.40 11.72
C LEU A 62 36.01 -19.13 12.44
N GLY A 63 35.57 -20.06 13.29
CA GLY A 63 34.32 -19.91 14.07
C GLY A 63 34.32 -18.76 15.08
N GLU A 64 35.48 -18.47 15.69
CA GLU A 64 35.62 -17.36 16.64
C GLU A 64 35.53 -16.01 15.89
N MET A 65 36.21 -15.92 14.75
CA MET A 65 36.16 -14.74 13.87
C MET A 65 34.76 -14.51 13.30
N LYS A 66 34.03 -15.57 12.94
CA LYS A 66 32.64 -15.48 12.49
C LYS A 66 31.73 -14.82 13.54
N ASN A 67 31.86 -15.21 14.81
CA ASN A 67 31.06 -14.61 15.88
C ASN A 67 31.38 -13.13 16.08
N MET A 68 32.64 -12.76 15.90
CA MET A 68 33.06 -11.36 16.00
C MET A 68 32.57 -10.52 14.80
N LEU A 69 32.65 -11.06 13.57
CA LEU A 69 32.04 -10.46 12.39
C LEU A 69 30.53 -10.26 12.59
N ARG A 70 29.84 -11.23 13.23
CA ARG A 70 28.43 -11.09 13.57
C ARG A 70 28.16 -9.92 14.51
N SER A 71 29.02 -9.65 15.49
CA SER A 71 28.91 -8.43 16.31
C SER A 71 29.21 -7.16 15.52
N MET A 72 30.27 -7.16 14.70
CA MET A 72 30.63 -6.00 13.86
C MET A 72 29.53 -5.64 12.86
N PHE A 73 28.87 -6.65 12.29
CA PHE A 73 27.76 -6.47 11.37
C PHE A 73 26.49 -5.97 12.06
N MET A 74 26.25 -6.29 13.33
CA MET A 74 25.09 -5.75 14.05
C MET A 74 25.13 -4.22 14.21
N ASP A 75 26.31 -3.62 14.21
CA ASP A 75 26.50 -2.17 14.29
C ASP A 75 26.35 -1.46 12.93
N ARG A 76 26.45 -2.17 11.79
CA ARG A 76 26.30 -1.61 10.43
C ARG A 76 24.92 -2.03 9.86
N LYS A 77 24.14 -1.11 9.30
CA LYS A 77 22.70 -1.33 8.96
C LYS A 77 22.41 -2.21 7.71
N GLN A 78 23.29 -3.12 7.25
CA GLN A 78 23.20 -3.79 5.92
C GLN A 78 22.86 -5.30 5.95
N LYS A 79 21.72 -5.67 6.56
CA LYS A 79 21.34 -7.06 6.92
C LYS A 79 21.38 -8.16 5.84
N LYS A 80 21.29 -7.83 4.55
CA LYS A 80 21.21 -8.85 3.47
C LYS A 80 22.57 -9.43 3.07
N ILE A 81 23.63 -8.62 3.09
CA ILE A 81 24.97 -9.06 2.72
C ILE A 81 25.62 -9.79 3.90
N GLU A 82 25.38 -9.30 5.12
CA GLU A 82 25.77 -9.92 6.40
C GLU A 82 25.34 -11.40 6.49
N GLY A 83 24.08 -11.69 6.16
CA GLY A 83 23.57 -13.06 6.20
C GLY A 83 24.24 -14.00 5.20
N ARG A 84 24.60 -13.51 4.01
CA ARG A 84 25.26 -14.34 2.99
C ARG A 84 26.67 -14.74 3.39
N ILE A 85 27.45 -13.80 3.93
CA ILE A 85 28.82 -14.06 4.41
C ILE A 85 28.78 -15.05 5.58
N LEU A 86 27.91 -14.81 6.56
CA LEU A 86 27.79 -15.67 7.75
C LEU A 86 27.32 -17.09 7.38
N ASN A 87 26.37 -17.23 6.45
CA ASN A 87 25.89 -18.53 5.98
C ASN A 87 26.96 -19.29 5.20
N PHE A 88 27.79 -18.60 4.41
CA PHE A 88 28.88 -19.25 3.68
C PHE A 88 29.98 -19.73 4.63
N LEU A 89 30.31 -18.95 5.65
CA LEU A 89 31.23 -19.38 6.71
C LEU A 89 30.69 -20.59 7.47
N ASP A 90 29.38 -20.63 7.76
CA ASP A 90 28.74 -21.81 8.36
C ASP A 90 28.86 -23.04 7.47
N TYR A 91 28.56 -22.87 6.17
CA TYR A 91 28.65 -23.95 5.20
C TYR A 91 30.07 -24.52 5.11
N ILE A 92 31.09 -23.68 4.90
CA ILE A 92 32.47 -24.15 4.72
C ILE A 92 33.03 -24.79 6.00
N MET A 93 32.66 -24.27 7.17
CA MET A 93 33.00 -24.87 8.47
C MET A 93 32.31 -26.21 8.67
N PHE A 94 31.02 -26.30 8.37
CA PHE A 94 30.24 -27.53 8.50
C PHE A 94 30.77 -28.63 7.58
N GLU A 95 31.00 -28.32 6.30
CA GLU A 95 31.53 -29.27 5.33
C GLU A 95 32.91 -29.77 5.75
N ARG A 96 33.83 -28.87 6.11
CA ARG A 96 35.17 -29.25 6.60
C ARG A 96 35.08 -30.11 7.86
N ASN A 97 34.28 -29.72 8.84
CA ASN A 97 34.21 -30.46 10.11
C ASN A 97 33.54 -31.82 9.94
N SER A 98 32.48 -31.91 9.16
CA SER A 98 31.76 -33.17 8.90
C SER A 98 32.68 -34.19 8.23
N ARG A 99 33.55 -33.74 7.32
CA ARG A 99 34.48 -34.61 6.58
C ARG A 99 35.69 -35.08 7.40
N PHE A 100 36.14 -34.28 8.36
CA PHE A 100 37.38 -34.56 9.12
C PHE A 100 37.16 -35.00 10.57
N HIS A 101 35.95 -34.84 11.11
CA HIS A 101 35.57 -35.30 12.45
C HIS A 101 34.55 -36.44 12.44
N ALA A 102 34.24 -37.02 11.26
CA ALA A 102 33.45 -38.24 11.19
C ALA A 102 34.18 -39.41 11.88
N PRO A 103 33.48 -40.28 12.62
CA PRO A 103 34.05 -41.52 13.14
C PRO A 103 34.66 -42.34 12.00
N LYS A 104 35.84 -42.93 12.20
CA LYS A 104 36.57 -43.72 11.18
C LYS A 104 35.76 -44.90 10.58
N ASP A 105 34.64 -45.26 11.19
CA ASP A 105 33.77 -46.36 10.76
C ASP A 105 32.64 -45.92 9.81
N ASP A 106 32.49 -44.61 9.54
CA ASP A 106 31.45 -44.07 8.66
C ASP A 106 31.96 -43.95 7.20
N ILE A 107 31.98 -45.10 6.51
CA ILE A 107 32.49 -45.29 5.14
C ILE A 107 31.86 -44.31 4.12
N ASN A 108 30.66 -43.78 4.41
CA ASN A 108 29.95 -42.87 3.52
C ASN A 108 30.51 -41.43 3.49
N VAL A 109 31.23 -41.00 4.52
CA VAL A 109 31.73 -39.62 4.62
C VAL A 109 33.06 -39.44 3.88
N GLU A 110 33.93 -40.44 3.89
CA GLU A 110 35.20 -40.42 3.12
C GLU A 110 34.98 -40.47 1.59
N GLN A 111 33.83 -40.95 1.12
CA GLN A 111 33.56 -41.17 -0.31
C GLN A 111 32.94 -39.97 -1.06
N SER A 112 32.46 -38.93 -0.38
CA SER A 112 31.66 -37.87 -1.03
C SER A 112 32.45 -36.59 -1.34
N LYS A 113 33.52 -36.64 -2.14
CA LYS A 113 34.27 -35.44 -2.58
C LYS A 113 33.29 -34.35 -3.09
N PRO A 114 33.51 -33.06 -2.78
CA PRO A 114 32.69 -32.01 -3.35
C PRO A 114 32.80 -32.07 -4.87
N SER A 115 31.67 -31.88 -5.56
CA SER A 115 31.64 -31.82 -7.02
C SER A 115 32.37 -30.58 -7.54
N PHE A 116 32.81 -30.64 -8.78
CA PHE A 116 33.41 -29.50 -9.48
C PHE A 116 32.52 -28.24 -9.39
N LEU A 117 31.21 -28.38 -9.57
CA LEU A 117 30.25 -27.28 -9.47
C LEU A 117 30.17 -26.68 -8.06
N GLN A 118 30.27 -27.51 -7.02
CA GLN A 118 30.35 -27.04 -5.64
C GLN A 118 31.64 -26.25 -5.39
N CYS A 119 32.78 -26.71 -5.94
CA CYS A 119 34.04 -25.97 -5.86
C CYS A 119 33.99 -24.63 -6.62
N VAL A 120 33.40 -24.57 -7.81
CA VAL A 120 33.17 -23.30 -8.54
C VAL A 120 32.28 -22.35 -7.73
N THR A 121 31.26 -22.89 -7.07
CA THR A 121 30.37 -22.12 -6.19
C THR A 121 31.13 -21.57 -4.97
N ILE A 122 32.06 -22.33 -4.39
CA ILE A 122 32.94 -21.86 -3.31
C ILE A 122 33.79 -20.68 -3.81
N LEU A 123 34.46 -20.80 -4.95
CA LEU A 123 35.27 -19.72 -5.54
C LEU A 123 34.46 -18.44 -5.82
N LYS A 124 33.23 -18.57 -6.31
CA LYS A 124 32.31 -17.44 -6.55
C LYS A 124 31.96 -16.68 -5.28
N ASN A 125 31.72 -17.42 -4.19
CA ASN A 125 31.44 -16.81 -2.89
C ASN A 125 32.70 -16.19 -2.27
N LEU A 126 33.88 -16.81 -2.43
CA LEU A 126 35.15 -16.22 -2.01
C LEU A 126 35.39 -14.86 -2.69
N LYS A 127 35.19 -14.75 -4.00
CA LYS A 127 35.27 -13.47 -4.71
C LYS A 127 34.33 -12.43 -4.11
N SER A 128 33.09 -12.83 -3.85
CA SER A 128 32.07 -11.91 -3.34
C SER A 128 32.43 -11.39 -1.95
N ILE A 129 33.02 -12.25 -1.11
CA ILE A 129 33.48 -11.91 0.24
C ILE A 129 34.70 -10.98 0.20
N ILE A 130 35.71 -11.32 -0.61
CA ILE A 130 36.89 -10.48 -0.80
C ILE A 130 36.49 -9.10 -1.31
N ASN A 131 35.63 -9.05 -2.35
CA ASN A 131 35.13 -7.79 -2.89
C ASN A 131 34.43 -6.93 -1.82
N TYR A 132 33.53 -7.53 -1.05
CA TYR A 132 32.83 -6.84 0.02
C TYR A 132 33.82 -6.24 1.03
N PHE A 133 34.80 -7.00 1.49
CA PHE A 133 35.74 -6.52 2.50
C PHE A 133 36.70 -5.45 1.96
N VAL A 134 37.17 -5.59 0.72
CA VAL A 134 38.03 -4.58 0.11
C VAL A 134 37.30 -3.25 -0.12
N ILE A 135 36.03 -3.27 -0.52
CA ILE A 135 35.23 -2.05 -0.71
C ILE A 135 34.77 -1.46 0.64
N GLU A 136 34.15 -2.25 1.51
CA GLU A 136 33.43 -1.76 2.69
C GLU A 136 34.30 -1.63 3.95
N ILE A 137 35.41 -2.36 4.04
CA ILE A 137 36.34 -2.27 5.17
C ILE A 137 37.58 -1.49 4.79
N ASP A 138 38.22 -1.80 3.67
CA ASP A 138 39.45 -1.12 3.26
C ASP A 138 39.18 0.18 2.47
N GLY A 139 37.90 0.46 2.15
CA GLY A 139 37.46 1.74 1.58
C GLY A 139 37.93 1.97 0.15
N LYS A 140 38.27 0.91 -0.58
CA LYS A 140 38.77 1.00 -1.96
C LYS A 140 37.63 0.92 -2.96
N ASP A 141 37.56 1.91 -3.84
CA ASP A 141 36.59 1.90 -4.94
C ASP A 141 37.18 1.10 -6.11
N ILE A 142 36.74 -0.14 -6.28
CA ILE A 142 37.26 -1.07 -7.29
C ILE A 142 36.15 -1.54 -8.22
N GLU A 143 36.40 -1.48 -9.52
CA GLU A 143 35.48 -2.00 -10.53
C GLU A 143 35.56 -3.53 -10.61
N VAL A 144 34.60 -4.22 -9.99
CA VAL A 144 34.55 -5.68 -9.98
C VAL A 144 33.60 -6.22 -11.05
N LYS A 145 34.17 -6.93 -12.03
CA LYS A 145 33.41 -7.65 -13.06
C LYS A 145 32.59 -8.79 -12.47
N THR A 146 31.48 -9.15 -13.11
CA THR A 146 30.67 -10.33 -12.74
C THR A 146 31.52 -11.61 -12.73
N PHE A 147 31.23 -12.53 -11.80
CA PHE A 147 31.92 -13.83 -11.79
C PHE A 147 31.54 -14.63 -13.04
N ASP A 148 32.52 -14.91 -13.89
CA ASP A 148 32.38 -15.69 -15.10
C ASP A 148 32.75 -17.15 -14.82
N GLU A 149 31.72 -17.99 -14.73
CA GLU A 149 31.85 -19.42 -14.44
C GLU A 149 32.42 -20.19 -15.63
N ASN A 150 32.25 -19.66 -16.85
CA ASN A 150 32.70 -20.32 -18.08
C ASN A 150 34.22 -20.48 -18.12
N ILE A 151 34.97 -19.64 -17.40
CA ILE A 151 36.43 -19.73 -17.27
C ILE A 151 36.86 -21.09 -16.72
N TYR A 152 36.08 -21.67 -15.80
CA TYR A 152 36.35 -22.96 -15.19
C TYR A 152 35.83 -24.10 -16.09
N PHE A 153 34.63 -23.97 -16.65
CA PHE A 153 34.02 -24.99 -17.49
C PHE A 153 34.76 -25.20 -18.82
N VAL A 154 35.19 -24.12 -19.49
CA VAL A 154 35.90 -24.19 -20.78
C VAL A 154 37.33 -24.73 -20.62
N LYS A 155 37.95 -24.59 -19.45
CA LYS A 155 39.27 -25.19 -19.17
C LYS A 155 39.19 -26.65 -18.72
N SER A 156 38.08 -27.06 -18.10
CA SER A 156 37.83 -28.45 -17.71
C SER A 156 37.56 -29.40 -18.89
N SER A 157 37.28 -28.87 -20.08
CA SER A 157 36.87 -29.66 -21.26
C SER A 157 37.98 -30.43 -21.97
N HIS A 158 39.17 -30.60 -21.36
CA HIS A 158 40.26 -31.41 -21.91
C HIS A 158 40.26 -32.88 -21.45
N LYS A 159 39.27 -33.32 -20.67
CA LYS A 159 38.99 -34.75 -20.48
C LYS A 159 37.49 -35.00 -20.49
N ASN A 160 37.11 -36.04 -21.23
CA ASN A 160 35.74 -36.50 -21.42
C ASN A 160 35.02 -36.67 -20.07
N ILE A 161 34.11 -35.74 -19.76
CA ILE A 161 33.03 -35.98 -18.81
C ILE A 161 32.01 -36.82 -19.58
N ARG A 162 32.22 -38.14 -19.59
CA ARG A 162 31.17 -39.11 -19.91
C ARG A 162 30.50 -39.51 -18.61
N ASP A 163 29.18 -39.42 -18.63
CA ASP A 163 28.24 -40.14 -17.77
C ASP A 163 28.33 -39.84 -16.27
N GLU A 164 28.03 -38.61 -15.87
CA GLU A 164 27.34 -38.41 -14.59
C GLU A 164 25.84 -38.39 -14.88
N GLU A 165 25.13 -39.37 -14.35
CA GLU A 165 23.68 -39.51 -14.44
C GLU A 165 23.01 -38.16 -14.14
N GLU A 166 22.23 -37.68 -15.10
CA GLU A 166 21.23 -36.64 -14.86
C GLU A 166 20.37 -37.10 -13.69
N LYS A 167 20.63 -36.58 -12.48
CA LYS A 167 19.63 -36.60 -11.42
C LYS A 167 18.50 -35.69 -11.87
N PHE A 168 17.55 -36.27 -12.61
CA PHE A 168 16.20 -35.76 -12.69
C PHE A 168 15.71 -35.56 -11.26
N PHE A 169 15.40 -34.31 -10.90
CA PHE A 169 14.46 -34.07 -9.83
C PHE A 169 13.08 -34.45 -10.36
N ASP A 170 12.78 -35.75 -10.38
CA ASP A 170 11.40 -36.23 -10.36
C ASP A 170 10.89 -35.94 -8.95
N ASP A 171 10.45 -34.72 -8.70
CA ASP A 171 9.49 -34.47 -7.64
C ASP A 171 8.10 -34.84 -8.20
N PRO A 172 7.50 -35.97 -7.82
CA PRO A 172 6.19 -36.40 -8.33
C PRO A 172 5.06 -35.41 -8.02
N GLN A 173 5.32 -34.36 -7.23
CA GLN A 173 4.34 -33.37 -6.80
C GLN A 173 4.19 -32.17 -7.76
N ILE A 174 5.13 -31.93 -8.68
CA ILE A 174 5.08 -30.80 -9.61
C ILE A 174 5.44 -31.25 -11.02
N ASN A 175 4.47 -31.20 -11.93
CA ASN A 175 4.70 -31.48 -13.34
C ASN A 175 4.80 -30.18 -14.14
N ILE A 176 5.81 -30.06 -14.99
CA ILE A 176 6.02 -28.87 -15.84
C ILE A 176 5.99 -29.28 -17.31
N TYR A 177 5.06 -28.70 -18.06
CA TYR A 177 4.93 -28.93 -19.50
C TYR A 177 5.06 -27.62 -20.27
N LYS A 178 5.57 -27.66 -21.50
CA LYS A 178 5.53 -26.50 -22.41
C LYS A 178 4.37 -26.67 -23.38
N THR A 179 3.52 -25.65 -23.52
CA THR A 179 2.39 -25.70 -24.45
C THR A 179 2.14 -24.34 -25.12
N PRO A 180 1.74 -24.31 -26.39
CA PRO A 180 1.29 -23.06 -27.02
C PRO A 180 0.05 -22.50 -26.34
N ILE A 181 -0.01 -21.17 -26.19
CA ILE A 181 -1.11 -20.49 -25.51
C ILE A 181 -2.46 -20.74 -26.18
N GLY A 182 -2.52 -20.82 -27.53
CA GLY A 182 -3.75 -21.13 -28.26
C GLY A 182 -4.27 -22.54 -27.94
N LYS A 183 -3.40 -23.55 -27.96
CA LYS A 183 -3.72 -24.94 -27.60
C LYS A 183 -4.09 -25.15 -26.14
N LEU A 184 -3.79 -24.19 -25.28
CA LEU A 184 -4.21 -24.20 -23.89
C LEU A 184 -5.55 -23.47 -23.72
N VAL A 185 -5.63 -22.24 -24.23
CA VAL A 185 -6.74 -21.32 -23.98
C VAL A 185 -7.96 -21.62 -24.83
N LEU A 186 -7.82 -22.11 -26.06
CA LEU A 186 -8.96 -22.40 -26.96
C LEU A 186 -9.39 -23.87 -26.99
N ASP A 187 -8.68 -24.75 -26.29
CA ASP A 187 -9.02 -26.18 -26.22
C ASP A 187 -10.42 -26.39 -25.60
N LYS A 188 -11.31 -27.05 -26.35
CA LYS A 188 -12.70 -27.28 -25.96
C LYS A 188 -12.86 -28.14 -24.71
N ASN A 189 -11.84 -28.95 -24.38
CA ASN A 189 -11.86 -29.88 -23.26
C ASN A 189 -11.21 -29.30 -22.00
N LYS A 190 -10.62 -28.10 -22.06
CA LYS A 190 -9.97 -27.45 -20.90
C LYS A 190 -10.81 -26.28 -20.41
N LEU A 191 -11.27 -26.34 -19.17
CA LEU A 191 -12.05 -25.28 -18.54
C LEU A 191 -11.19 -24.57 -17.49
N PHE A 192 -11.29 -23.25 -17.37
CA PHE A 192 -10.53 -22.48 -16.39
C PHE A 192 -11.42 -22.07 -15.23
N THR A 193 -10.94 -22.31 -14.03
CA THR A 193 -11.54 -21.85 -12.78
C THR A 193 -10.59 -20.88 -12.09
N ILE A 194 -11.01 -19.61 -11.94
CA ILE A 194 -10.27 -18.57 -11.22
C ILE A 194 -10.74 -18.56 -9.76
N PRO A 195 -9.88 -18.94 -8.81
CA PRO A 195 -10.24 -19.00 -7.40
C PRO A 195 -10.48 -17.61 -6.79
N PRO A 196 -11.23 -17.54 -5.67
CA PRO A 196 -11.59 -16.28 -5.03
C PRO A 196 -10.44 -15.46 -4.43
N TYR A 197 -9.31 -16.09 -4.12
CA TYR A 197 -8.12 -15.42 -3.61
C TYR A 197 -7.28 -14.75 -4.72
N GLN A 198 -7.64 -14.95 -5.99
CA GLN A 198 -7.00 -14.21 -7.05
C GLN A 198 -7.44 -12.74 -7.03
N ARG A 199 -6.61 -11.88 -7.63
CA ARG A 199 -6.98 -10.47 -7.85
C ARG A 199 -7.79 -10.31 -9.13
N ASP A 200 -8.47 -9.18 -9.24
CA ASP A 200 -9.11 -8.76 -10.48
C ASP A 200 -8.09 -8.62 -11.63
N TYR A 201 -8.58 -8.56 -12.87
CA TYR A 201 -7.76 -8.28 -14.05
C TYR A 201 -7.11 -6.88 -13.96
N ARG A 202 -5.79 -6.80 -14.14
CA ARG A 202 -4.96 -5.59 -13.93
C ARG A 202 -4.07 -5.23 -15.12
N TRP A 203 -4.14 -5.95 -16.24
CA TRP A 203 -3.36 -5.57 -17.42
C TRP A 203 -3.90 -4.27 -18.02
N THR A 204 -3.04 -3.31 -18.33
CA THR A 204 -3.42 -2.03 -18.95
C THR A 204 -3.31 -2.08 -20.48
N PRO A 205 -3.80 -1.06 -21.22
CA PRO A 205 -3.63 -1.01 -22.66
C PRO A 205 -2.15 -0.96 -23.07
N GLU A 206 -1.27 -0.42 -22.23
CA GLU A 206 0.18 -0.43 -22.45
C GLU A 206 0.75 -1.86 -22.41
N GLU A 207 0.42 -2.66 -21.39
CA GLU A 207 0.81 -4.08 -21.33
C GLU A 207 0.21 -4.88 -22.52
N CYS A 208 -0.98 -4.50 -22.99
CA CYS A 208 -1.58 -5.09 -24.19
C CYS A 208 -0.89 -4.67 -25.48
N SER A 209 -0.40 -3.42 -25.56
CA SER A 209 0.42 -2.93 -26.67
C SER A 209 1.70 -3.72 -26.79
N GLU A 210 2.45 -3.84 -25.69
CA GLU A 210 3.71 -4.59 -25.68
C GLU A 210 3.53 -6.04 -26.14
N LEU A 211 2.42 -6.69 -25.75
CA LEU A 211 2.07 -8.02 -26.24
C LEU A 211 1.76 -8.00 -27.74
N LEU A 212 0.89 -7.09 -28.19
CA LEU A 212 0.45 -7.04 -29.58
C LEU A 212 1.61 -6.72 -30.53
N ASP A 213 2.45 -5.75 -30.16
CA ASP A 213 3.64 -5.35 -30.92
C ASP A 213 4.58 -6.55 -31.09
N GLN A 214 4.81 -7.33 -30.02
CA GLN A 214 5.59 -8.58 -30.11
C GLN A 214 4.95 -9.61 -31.04
N VAL A 215 3.62 -9.76 -31.02
CA VAL A 215 2.92 -10.70 -31.92
C VAL A 215 3.10 -10.27 -33.36
N ILE A 216 2.91 -8.99 -33.66
CA ILE A 216 3.00 -8.43 -35.02
C ILE A 216 4.44 -8.51 -35.53
N ASP A 217 5.41 -7.95 -34.79
CA ASP A 217 6.81 -7.85 -35.19
C ASP A 217 7.46 -9.22 -35.44
N LYS A 218 7.04 -10.24 -34.69
CA LYS A 218 7.64 -11.58 -34.74
C LYS A 218 6.86 -12.58 -35.59
N SER A 219 5.67 -12.22 -36.06
CA SER A 219 4.90 -13.08 -36.97
C SER A 219 5.65 -13.41 -38.26
N GLU A 220 6.59 -12.55 -38.67
CA GLU A 220 7.44 -12.78 -39.85
C GLU A 220 8.65 -13.70 -39.58
N SER A 221 9.16 -13.77 -38.34
CA SER A 221 10.40 -14.50 -38.02
C SER A 221 10.19 -15.98 -37.70
N ASN A 222 8.95 -16.41 -37.46
CA ASN A 222 8.56 -17.79 -37.09
C ASN A 222 9.26 -18.33 -35.82
N GLU A 223 9.87 -17.45 -35.02
CA GLU A 223 10.54 -17.78 -33.76
C GLU A 223 9.52 -18.19 -32.68
N LEU A 224 9.92 -19.06 -31.75
CA LEU A 224 9.13 -19.35 -30.56
C LEU A 224 9.31 -18.24 -29.52
N ILE A 225 8.20 -17.69 -29.03
CA ILE A 225 8.20 -16.67 -27.99
C ILE A 225 7.80 -17.29 -26.67
N TYR A 226 8.60 -17.04 -25.64
CA TYR A 226 8.24 -17.46 -24.29
C TYR A 226 7.26 -16.47 -23.66
N PHE A 227 6.03 -16.90 -23.42
CA PHE A 227 4.95 -16.06 -22.87
C PHE A 227 4.85 -16.13 -21.34
N GLY A 228 5.74 -16.87 -20.67
CA GLY A 228 5.81 -16.95 -19.21
C GLY A 228 5.26 -18.25 -18.64
N THR A 229 4.72 -18.18 -17.43
CA THR A 229 4.24 -19.33 -16.64
C THR A 229 2.75 -19.25 -16.35
N ILE A 230 2.09 -20.40 -16.30
CA ILE A 230 0.77 -20.60 -15.67
C ILE A 230 0.94 -21.72 -14.64
N ALA A 231 0.48 -21.47 -13.41
CA ALA A 231 0.45 -22.46 -12.34
C ALA A 231 -1.00 -22.87 -12.06
N CYS A 232 -1.27 -24.17 -11.89
CA CYS A 232 -2.62 -24.67 -11.66
C CYS A 232 -2.66 -26.01 -10.92
N LYS A 233 -3.87 -26.42 -10.55
CA LYS A 233 -4.22 -27.81 -10.23
C LYS A 233 -5.26 -28.34 -11.21
N TYR A 234 -5.22 -29.65 -11.44
CA TYR A 234 -6.28 -30.33 -12.18
C TYR A 234 -7.34 -30.85 -11.22
N GLU A 235 -8.60 -30.54 -11.51
CA GLU A 235 -9.76 -31.13 -10.87
C GLU A 235 -10.53 -31.95 -11.92
N VAL A 236 -11.02 -33.14 -11.52
CA VAL A 236 -11.91 -33.92 -12.37
C VAL A 236 -13.24 -33.15 -12.44
N SER A 237 -13.66 -32.80 -13.66
CA SER A 237 -14.93 -32.10 -13.88
C SER A 237 -16.09 -32.94 -13.34
N LEU A 238 -16.80 -32.43 -12.33
CA LEU A 238 -17.96 -33.10 -11.72
C LEU A 238 -19.16 -33.24 -12.67
N ILE A 239 -19.14 -32.54 -13.81
CA ILE A 239 -20.27 -32.41 -14.75
C ILE A 239 -20.03 -33.28 -15.99
N ASP A 240 -18.78 -33.41 -16.43
CA ASP A 240 -18.41 -34.11 -17.66
C ASP A 240 -16.98 -34.63 -17.54
N ASN A 241 -16.83 -35.96 -17.40
CA ASN A 241 -15.54 -36.63 -17.27
C ASN A 241 -14.64 -36.50 -18.51
N SER A 242 -15.16 -36.02 -19.64
CA SER A 242 -14.37 -35.74 -20.85
C SER A 242 -13.68 -34.37 -20.84
N LYS A 243 -14.07 -33.49 -19.90
CA LYS A 243 -13.49 -32.16 -19.72
C LYS A 243 -12.58 -32.11 -18.49
N LEU A 244 -11.48 -31.38 -18.62
CA LEU A 244 -10.49 -31.12 -17.59
C LEU A 244 -10.72 -29.74 -16.98
N ASP A 245 -10.95 -29.69 -15.67
CA ASP A 245 -11.07 -28.44 -14.93
C ASP A 245 -9.69 -28.00 -14.45
N ILE A 246 -9.27 -26.81 -14.88
CA ILE A 246 -7.97 -26.22 -14.61
C ILE A 246 -8.20 -25.07 -13.63
N LYS A 247 -7.90 -25.34 -12.36
CA LYS A 247 -7.98 -24.34 -11.31
C LYS A 247 -6.69 -23.53 -11.28
N LEU A 248 -6.78 -22.25 -11.66
CA LEU A 248 -5.60 -21.39 -11.80
C LEU A 248 -5.08 -20.93 -10.44
N ILE A 249 -3.80 -21.23 -10.16
CA ILE A 249 -3.04 -20.69 -9.03
C ILE A 249 -2.32 -19.41 -9.44
N ASP A 250 -1.78 -19.32 -10.65
CA ASP A 250 -1.16 -18.10 -11.19
C ASP A 250 -1.29 -18.07 -12.72
N GLY A 251 -1.22 -16.88 -13.32
CA GLY A 251 -1.32 -16.69 -14.77
C GLY A 251 -2.72 -16.35 -15.30
N GLN A 252 -3.68 -16.03 -14.41
CA GLN A 252 -5.01 -15.54 -14.78
C GLN A 252 -4.95 -14.37 -15.78
N GLN A 253 -4.03 -13.42 -15.58
CA GLN A 253 -3.91 -12.24 -16.44
C GLN A 253 -3.64 -12.67 -17.90
N ARG A 254 -2.71 -13.60 -18.11
CA ARG A 254 -2.35 -14.12 -19.44
C ARG A 254 -3.51 -14.84 -20.11
N VAL A 255 -4.20 -15.73 -19.39
CA VAL A 255 -5.39 -16.45 -19.91
C VAL A 255 -6.47 -15.46 -20.32
N THR A 256 -6.73 -14.47 -19.48
CA THR A 256 -7.76 -13.44 -19.70
C THR A 256 -7.42 -12.58 -20.92
N THR A 257 -6.19 -12.04 -21.00
CA THR A 257 -5.74 -11.25 -22.16
C THR A 257 -5.80 -12.06 -23.45
N SER A 258 -5.36 -13.32 -23.42
CA SER A 258 -5.38 -14.20 -24.59
C SER A 258 -6.79 -14.41 -25.12
N LEU A 259 -7.77 -14.68 -24.23
CA LEU A 259 -9.18 -14.81 -24.61
C LEU A 259 -9.71 -13.54 -25.27
N ILE A 260 -9.36 -12.37 -24.74
CA ILE A 260 -9.82 -11.07 -25.27
C ILE A 260 -9.16 -10.77 -26.63
N LEU A 261 -7.88 -11.08 -26.81
CA LEU A 261 -7.17 -10.94 -28.09
C LEU A 261 -7.78 -11.87 -29.15
N PHE A 262 -7.98 -13.16 -28.82
CA PHE A 262 -8.64 -14.10 -29.73
C PHE A 262 -10.07 -13.66 -30.09
N LYS A 263 -10.80 -13.06 -29.14
CA LYS A 263 -12.12 -12.49 -29.40
C LYS A 263 -12.06 -11.30 -30.36
N ALA A 264 -11.10 -10.39 -30.18
CA ALA A 264 -10.93 -9.26 -31.09
C ALA A 264 -10.64 -9.75 -32.53
N ILE A 265 -9.75 -10.73 -32.67
CA ILE A 265 -9.45 -11.39 -33.95
C ILE A 265 -10.72 -12.00 -34.57
N TYR A 266 -11.44 -12.83 -33.79
CA TYR A 266 -12.68 -13.48 -34.23
C TYR A 266 -13.71 -12.47 -34.73
N ASP A 267 -13.90 -11.37 -34.01
CA ASP A 267 -14.90 -10.38 -34.34
C ASP A 267 -14.61 -9.65 -35.64
N ILE A 268 -13.32 -9.38 -35.93
CA ILE A 268 -12.89 -8.77 -37.18
C ILE A 268 -13.10 -9.76 -38.33
N MET A 269 -12.64 -11.01 -38.16
CA MET A 269 -12.83 -12.10 -39.14
C MET A 269 -14.31 -12.33 -39.47
N LYS A 270 -15.19 -12.28 -38.47
CA LYS A 270 -16.63 -12.46 -38.63
C LYS A 270 -17.30 -11.30 -39.38
N SER A 271 -16.76 -10.08 -39.23
CA SER A 271 -17.30 -8.89 -39.90
C SER A 271 -16.82 -8.73 -41.34
N ALA A 272 -15.86 -9.55 -41.78
CA ALA A 272 -15.37 -9.56 -43.15
C ALA A 272 -16.40 -10.15 -44.10
N ASP A 273 -16.64 -9.49 -45.24
CA ASP A 273 -17.47 -10.04 -46.29
C ASP A 273 -16.64 -11.04 -47.12
N PRO A 274 -17.05 -12.32 -47.24
CA PRO A 274 -16.35 -13.28 -48.08
C PRO A 274 -16.23 -12.85 -49.55
N GLU A 275 -17.10 -11.95 -50.04
CA GLU A 275 -17.04 -11.43 -51.42
C GLU A 275 -15.92 -10.39 -51.63
N ASP A 276 -15.33 -9.85 -50.56
CA ASP A 276 -14.29 -8.82 -50.63
C ASP A 276 -12.87 -9.39 -50.88
N TYR A 277 -12.70 -10.71 -50.97
CA TYR A 277 -11.38 -11.36 -51.00
C TYR A 277 -11.22 -12.40 -52.12
N ASP A 278 -10.04 -12.41 -52.76
CA ASP A 278 -9.69 -13.31 -53.87
C ASP A 278 -9.46 -14.78 -53.46
N TYR A 279 -9.46 -15.10 -52.16
CA TYR A 279 -9.31 -16.46 -51.64
C TYR A 279 -10.39 -16.81 -50.61
N MET A 280 -10.78 -18.08 -50.58
CA MET A 280 -11.79 -18.58 -49.64
C MET A 280 -11.19 -18.69 -48.23
N PHE A 281 -11.45 -17.68 -47.40
CA PHE A 281 -11.11 -17.66 -45.99
C PHE A 281 -12.18 -18.38 -45.15
N SER A 282 -11.76 -19.12 -44.11
CA SER A 282 -12.65 -19.70 -43.12
C SER A 282 -12.18 -19.37 -41.71
N ILE A 283 -13.12 -18.96 -40.85
CA ILE A 283 -12.83 -18.72 -39.43
C ILE A 283 -12.32 -20.02 -38.80
N PRO A 284 -11.21 -19.98 -38.02
CA PRO A 284 -10.70 -21.14 -37.31
C PRO A 284 -11.76 -21.80 -36.41
N ASP A 285 -11.85 -23.13 -36.48
CA ASP A 285 -12.86 -23.94 -35.79
C ASP A 285 -12.88 -23.69 -34.27
N GLU A 286 -11.73 -23.47 -33.64
CA GLU A 286 -11.65 -23.24 -32.20
C GLU A 286 -12.25 -21.89 -31.78
N LEU A 287 -12.07 -20.86 -32.60
CA LEU A 287 -12.67 -19.53 -32.39
C LEU A 287 -14.19 -19.60 -32.60
N GLU A 288 -14.61 -20.25 -33.69
CA GLU A 288 -16.01 -20.42 -34.03
C GLU A 288 -16.75 -21.24 -32.97
N TYR A 289 -16.13 -22.33 -32.49
CA TYR A 289 -16.66 -23.11 -31.38
C TYR A 289 -16.80 -22.26 -30.12
N LEU A 290 -15.80 -21.48 -29.72
CA LEU A 290 -15.89 -20.77 -28.44
C LEU A 290 -16.86 -19.58 -28.50
N PHE A 291 -16.80 -18.77 -29.56
CA PHE A 291 -17.47 -17.48 -29.62
C PHE A 291 -18.81 -17.48 -30.36
N ASN A 292 -19.09 -18.45 -31.24
CA ASN A 292 -20.36 -18.55 -31.97
C ASN A 292 -21.41 -19.43 -31.29
N TYR A 293 -21.52 -19.40 -29.96
CA TYR A 293 -22.50 -20.23 -29.25
C TYR A 293 -23.91 -19.62 -29.21
N LYS A 294 -24.91 -20.41 -29.61
CA LYS A 294 -26.33 -20.05 -29.56
C LYS A 294 -27.13 -21.09 -28.77
N GLU A 295 -28.06 -20.61 -27.95
CA GLU A 295 -29.07 -21.41 -27.26
C GLU A 295 -30.44 -20.95 -27.77
N ASN A 296 -31.23 -21.88 -28.32
CA ASN A 296 -32.52 -21.57 -28.97
C ASN A 296 -32.43 -20.48 -30.05
N GLY A 297 -31.34 -20.47 -30.83
CA GLY A 297 -31.11 -19.49 -31.91
C GLY A 297 -30.58 -18.12 -31.44
N ILE A 298 -30.44 -17.90 -30.13
CA ILE A 298 -29.98 -16.64 -29.54
C ILE A 298 -28.57 -16.81 -28.98
N TYR A 299 -27.70 -15.82 -29.19
CA TYR A 299 -26.36 -15.83 -28.63
C TYR A 299 -26.37 -15.91 -27.10
N SER A 300 -25.70 -16.93 -26.55
CA SER A 300 -25.69 -17.23 -25.13
C SER A 300 -24.27 -17.20 -24.57
N PRO A 301 -24.02 -16.58 -23.40
CA PRO A 301 -22.71 -16.61 -22.75
C PRO A 301 -22.41 -17.96 -22.09
N LYS A 302 -23.34 -18.94 -22.09
CA LYS A 302 -23.20 -20.21 -21.38
C LYS A 302 -21.88 -20.94 -21.66
N ARG A 303 -21.45 -21.04 -22.93
CA ARG A 303 -20.19 -21.69 -23.29
C ARG A 303 -18.97 -20.92 -22.76
N ILE A 304 -19.03 -19.59 -22.74
CA ILE A 304 -17.99 -18.75 -22.13
C ILE A 304 -17.97 -18.96 -20.61
N ASN A 305 -19.15 -18.99 -19.98
CA ASN A 305 -19.28 -19.23 -18.54
C ASN A 305 -18.74 -20.60 -18.13
N GLU A 306 -18.91 -21.63 -18.97
CA GLU A 306 -18.29 -22.93 -18.77
C GLU A 306 -16.76 -22.86 -18.94
N LYS A 307 -16.30 -22.17 -19.99
CA LYS A 307 -14.88 -22.06 -20.34
C LYS A 307 -14.06 -21.29 -19.31
N TYR A 308 -14.61 -20.23 -18.73
CA TYR A 308 -13.91 -19.33 -17.81
C TYR A 308 -14.82 -18.94 -16.63
N ARG A 309 -14.65 -19.63 -15.50
CA ARG A 309 -15.40 -19.40 -14.26
C ARG A 309 -14.58 -18.55 -13.32
N ASN A 310 -14.99 -17.29 -13.14
CA ASN A 310 -14.26 -16.37 -12.26
C ASN A 310 -14.98 -16.13 -10.93
N PHE A 311 -14.36 -16.60 -9.84
CA PHE A 311 -14.82 -16.44 -8.46
C PHE A 311 -14.04 -15.37 -7.67
N ALA A 312 -13.02 -14.75 -8.26
CA ALA A 312 -12.20 -13.68 -7.66
C ALA A 312 -12.97 -12.37 -7.46
N SER A 313 -13.89 -12.09 -8.39
CA SER A 313 -14.62 -10.83 -8.43
C SER A 313 -16.02 -10.94 -7.85
N ASP A 314 -16.51 -9.88 -7.20
CA ASP A 314 -17.92 -9.75 -6.80
C ASP A 314 -18.77 -9.94 -8.07
N LYS A 315 -19.60 -11.00 -8.09
CA LYS A 315 -20.27 -11.56 -9.28
C LYS A 315 -21.02 -10.53 -10.15
N ARG A 316 -21.29 -9.33 -9.63
CA ARG A 316 -22.08 -8.30 -10.29
C ARG A 316 -21.36 -7.46 -11.36
N ASN A 317 -20.02 -7.46 -11.45
CA ASN A 317 -19.32 -6.51 -12.34
C ASN A 317 -18.29 -7.14 -13.31
N ALA A 318 -17.27 -7.88 -12.86
CA ALA A 318 -16.16 -8.27 -13.74
C ALA A 318 -16.38 -9.60 -14.48
N THR A 319 -16.95 -10.62 -13.82
CA THR A 319 -17.38 -11.86 -14.48
C THR A 319 -18.45 -11.59 -15.54
N ASP A 320 -19.41 -10.71 -15.27
CA ASP A 320 -20.40 -10.28 -16.27
C ASP A 320 -19.74 -9.52 -17.44
N SER A 321 -18.72 -8.69 -17.17
CA SER A 321 -18.01 -7.94 -18.22
C SER A 321 -17.31 -8.83 -19.23
N ILE A 322 -16.49 -9.79 -18.76
CA ILE A 322 -15.78 -10.70 -19.68
C ILE A 322 -16.76 -11.59 -20.45
N ASN A 323 -17.82 -12.07 -19.80
CA ASN A 323 -18.84 -12.91 -20.44
C ASN A 323 -19.62 -12.14 -21.51
N LEU A 324 -19.96 -10.88 -21.23
CA LEU A 324 -20.61 -9.98 -22.18
C LEU A 324 -19.70 -9.63 -23.37
N ILE A 325 -18.39 -9.47 -23.15
CA ILE A 325 -17.43 -9.17 -24.22
C ILE A 325 -17.14 -10.40 -25.09
N LEU A 326 -16.95 -11.58 -24.49
CA LEU A 326 -16.54 -12.78 -25.22
C LEU A 326 -17.69 -13.47 -25.96
N ARG A 327 -18.96 -13.25 -25.60
CA ARG A 327 -20.09 -13.88 -26.31
C ARG A 327 -20.19 -13.41 -27.76
N GLY A 328 -20.81 -14.24 -28.61
CA GLY A 328 -21.15 -13.85 -29.98
C GLY A 328 -22.27 -12.81 -30.05
N TYR A 329 -22.39 -12.16 -31.21
CA TYR A 329 -23.44 -11.19 -31.54
C TYR A 329 -23.92 -11.38 -32.98
N SER A 330 -25.14 -10.89 -33.26
CA SER A 330 -25.73 -10.88 -34.61
C SER A 330 -25.36 -9.61 -35.39
N ASN A 331 -25.41 -8.45 -34.72
CA ASN A 331 -25.09 -7.15 -35.30
C ASN A 331 -24.00 -6.46 -34.46
N ARG A 332 -22.95 -5.94 -35.11
CA ARG A 332 -21.82 -5.30 -34.43
C ARG A 332 -22.21 -4.00 -33.75
N ASN A 333 -23.00 -3.14 -34.41
CA ASN A 333 -23.37 -1.83 -33.88
C ASN A 333 -24.25 -1.96 -32.63
N GLU A 334 -25.21 -2.88 -32.65
CA GLU A 334 -26.04 -3.17 -31.47
C GLU A 334 -25.20 -3.73 -30.30
N PHE A 335 -24.22 -4.59 -30.60
CA PHE A 335 -23.30 -5.11 -29.60
C PHE A 335 -22.44 -4.02 -28.95
N GLU A 336 -21.89 -3.11 -29.77
CA GLU A 336 -21.13 -1.95 -29.31
C GLU A 336 -21.95 -1.02 -28.42
N GLU A 337 -23.20 -0.74 -28.79
CA GLU A 337 -24.12 0.04 -27.97
C GLU A 337 -24.42 -0.68 -26.65
N GLU A 338 -24.68 -1.98 -26.69
CA GLU A 338 -24.92 -2.78 -25.48
C GLU A 338 -23.73 -2.76 -24.53
N LEU A 339 -22.49 -2.91 -25.04
CA LEU A 339 -21.28 -2.84 -24.23
C LEU A 339 -21.16 -1.45 -23.57
N ARG A 340 -21.40 -0.36 -24.30
CA ARG A 340 -21.36 1.01 -23.74
C ARG A 340 -22.45 1.28 -22.70
N HIS A 341 -23.63 0.69 -22.87
CA HIS A 341 -24.76 0.88 -21.96
C HIS A 341 -24.66 0.02 -20.70
N LYS A 342 -24.25 -1.25 -20.84
CA LYS A 342 -24.23 -2.21 -19.72
C LYS A 342 -22.93 -2.21 -18.95
N LEU A 343 -21.80 -1.88 -19.59
CA LEU A 343 -20.50 -1.88 -18.94
C LEU A 343 -20.07 -0.45 -18.63
N SER A 344 -19.94 -0.14 -17.33
CA SER A 344 -19.14 1.00 -16.91
C SER A 344 -17.69 0.81 -17.35
N LYS A 345 -16.96 1.90 -17.60
CA LYS A 345 -15.53 1.87 -17.98
C LYS A 345 -14.75 0.89 -17.08
N ASN A 346 -14.22 -0.16 -17.69
CA ASN A 346 -13.49 -1.22 -17.01
C ASN A 346 -12.32 -1.70 -17.87
N GLN A 347 -11.31 -2.25 -17.19
CA GLN A 347 -10.03 -2.59 -17.79
C GLN A 347 -10.12 -3.65 -18.90
N ILE A 348 -11.07 -4.58 -18.77
CA ILE A 348 -11.28 -5.67 -19.73
C ILE A 348 -11.80 -5.09 -21.05
N LEU A 349 -12.78 -4.19 -20.96
CA LEU A 349 -13.37 -3.51 -22.12
C LEU A 349 -12.36 -2.58 -22.80
N ASP A 350 -11.59 -1.81 -22.03
CA ASP A 350 -10.56 -0.92 -22.57
C ASP A 350 -9.52 -1.71 -23.39
N ASN A 351 -9.09 -2.87 -22.90
CA ASN A 351 -8.11 -3.71 -23.59
C ASN A 351 -8.69 -4.46 -24.80
N TYR A 352 -9.95 -4.90 -24.72
CA TYR A 352 -10.66 -5.43 -25.88
C TYR A 352 -10.71 -4.41 -27.01
N TYR A 353 -11.11 -3.17 -26.71
CA TYR A 353 -11.12 -2.10 -27.70
C TYR A 353 -9.74 -1.75 -28.21
N TYR A 354 -8.71 -1.81 -27.37
CA TYR A 354 -7.34 -1.64 -27.82
C TYR A 354 -7.00 -2.67 -28.91
N PHE A 355 -7.13 -3.97 -28.63
CA PHE A 355 -6.84 -5.02 -29.62
C PHE A 355 -7.68 -4.88 -30.89
N TYR A 356 -9.00 -4.68 -30.75
CA TYR A 356 -9.89 -4.53 -31.90
C TYR A 356 -9.50 -3.34 -32.78
N ASN A 357 -9.24 -2.16 -32.18
CA ASN A 357 -8.90 -0.97 -32.96
C ASN A 357 -7.53 -1.06 -33.62
N SER A 358 -6.57 -1.75 -32.99
CA SER A 358 -5.24 -1.96 -33.57
C SER A 358 -5.26 -2.97 -34.72
N LEU A 359 -6.15 -3.97 -34.69
CA LEU A 359 -6.20 -5.05 -35.68
C LEU A 359 -7.21 -4.83 -36.83
N LYS A 360 -8.29 -4.05 -36.63
CA LYS A 360 -9.43 -3.95 -37.58
C LYS A 360 -9.09 -3.48 -39.00
N ASN A 361 -7.95 -2.79 -39.17
CA ASN A 361 -7.53 -2.26 -40.46
C ASN A 361 -6.54 -3.17 -41.19
N LEU A 362 -6.17 -4.32 -40.60
CA LEU A 362 -5.30 -5.30 -41.25
C LEU A 362 -6.08 -6.12 -42.28
N SER A 363 -5.39 -6.60 -43.31
CA SER A 363 -5.95 -7.59 -44.23
C SER A 363 -6.25 -8.90 -43.50
N ILE A 364 -7.23 -9.66 -44.00
CA ILE A 364 -7.58 -10.97 -43.43
C ILE A 364 -6.38 -11.92 -43.45
N GLU A 365 -5.59 -11.91 -44.52
CA GLU A 365 -4.36 -12.72 -44.61
C GLU A 365 -3.37 -12.39 -43.48
N ASN A 366 -3.18 -11.10 -43.16
CA ASN A 366 -2.29 -10.71 -42.06
C ASN A 366 -2.89 -11.08 -40.70
N LEU A 367 -4.21 -10.97 -40.55
CA LEU A 367 -4.91 -11.35 -39.33
C LEU A 367 -4.86 -12.87 -39.09
N GLU A 368 -4.96 -13.68 -40.14
CA GLU A 368 -4.72 -15.13 -40.09
C GLU A 368 -3.29 -15.45 -39.65
N LYS A 369 -2.28 -14.81 -40.25
CA LYS A 369 -0.88 -14.98 -39.84
C LYS A 369 -0.67 -14.64 -38.36
N ILE A 370 -1.24 -13.53 -37.90
CA ILE A 370 -1.21 -13.11 -36.50
C ILE A 370 -1.89 -14.15 -35.60
N TYR A 371 -3.06 -14.65 -35.98
CA TYR A 371 -3.78 -15.69 -35.26
C TYR A 371 -2.94 -16.97 -35.15
N GLU A 372 -2.46 -17.49 -36.28
CA GLU A 372 -1.69 -18.74 -36.34
C GLU A 372 -0.39 -18.64 -35.55
N TYR A 373 0.29 -17.50 -35.66
CA TYR A 373 1.51 -17.22 -34.92
C TYR A 373 1.25 -17.18 -33.42
N TYR A 374 0.28 -16.38 -32.96
CA TYR A 374 -0.05 -16.29 -31.54
C TYR A 374 -0.54 -17.63 -30.98
N TYR A 375 -1.36 -18.36 -31.74
CA TYR A 375 -1.89 -19.66 -31.34
C TYR A 375 -0.78 -20.70 -31.13
N ASN A 376 0.20 -20.78 -32.04
CA ASN A 376 1.18 -21.87 -32.09
C ASN A 376 2.55 -21.53 -31.50
N LYS A 377 2.96 -20.26 -31.50
CA LYS A 377 4.37 -19.87 -31.26
C LYS A 377 4.60 -19.16 -29.93
N PHE A 378 3.54 -18.70 -29.26
CA PHE A 378 3.63 -18.21 -27.89
C PHE A 378 3.56 -19.39 -26.91
N ILE A 379 4.71 -19.81 -26.41
CA ILE A 379 4.88 -20.97 -25.53
C ILE A 379 4.81 -20.56 -24.07
N ILE A 380 4.00 -21.27 -23.29
CA ILE A 380 3.89 -21.10 -21.85
C ILE A 380 4.45 -22.32 -21.11
N SER A 381 5.12 -22.09 -19.98
CA SER A 381 5.41 -23.12 -19.00
C SER A 381 4.17 -23.35 -18.15
N PHE A 382 3.53 -24.50 -18.35
CA PHE A 382 2.32 -24.93 -17.67
C PHE A 382 2.68 -25.86 -16.50
N ILE A 383 2.63 -25.31 -15.29
CA ILE A 383 3.05 -25.95 -14.04
C ILE A 383 1.82 -26.50 -13.33
N VAL A 384 1.75 -27.82 -13.20
CA VAL A 384 0.65 -28.54 -12.56
C VAL A 384 1.13 -29.04 -11.20
N PHE A 385 0.50 -28.56 -10.14
CA PHE A 385 0.71 -29.02 -8.78
C PHE A 385 -0.24 -30.19 -8.49
N ASP A 386 0.27 -31.21 -7.82
CA ASP A 386 -0.56 -32.36 -7.40
C ASP A 386 -1.58 -31.95 -6.30
N ASN A 387 -2.66 -32.71 -6.20
CA ASN A 387 -3.79 -32.48 -5.29
C ASN A 387 -3.49 -32.87 -3.82
N ASN A 388 -2.23 -33.10 -3.45
CA ASN A 388 -1.81 -33.41 -2.09
C ASN A 388 -2.13 -32.27 -1.11
N GLU A 389 -2.50 -32.62 0.12
CA GLU A 389 -2.86 -31.68 1.21
C GLU A 389 -1.71 -30.72 1.57
N ASN A 390 -0.46 -31.06 1.24
CA ASN A 390 0.72 -30.22 1.49
C ASN A 390 0.85 -29.03 0.52
N ASN A 391 0.12 -29.01 -0.60
CA ASN A 391 0.20 -27.96 -1.61
C ASN A 391 -0.88 -26.89 -1.38
N ASN A 392 -0.63 -25.94 -0.46
CA ASN A 392 -1.53 -24.80 -0.26
C ASN A 392 -1.50 -23.87 -1.49
N GLU A 393 -2.60 -23.83 -2.23
CA GLU A 393 -2.75 -23.07 -3.48
C GLU A 393 -2.48 -21.57 -3.29
N MET A 394 -2.93 -20.99 -2.17
CA MET A 394 -2.78 -19.56 -1.90
C MET A 394 -1.34 -19.21 -1.51
N GLU A 395 -0.64 -20.12 -0.81
CA GLU A 395 0.78 -19.95 -0.50
C GLU A 395 1.65 -20.04 -1.77
N ILE A 396 1.34 -20.99 -2.67
CA ILE A 396 1.99 -21.08 -3.98
C ILE A 396 1.75 -19.79 -4.76
N PHE A 397 0.52 -19.26 -4.76
CA PHE A 397 0.19 -17.98 -5.41
C PHE A 397 1.00 -16.80 -4.84
N GLU A 398 1.07 -16.65 -3.50
CA GLU A 398 1.86 -15.62 -2.84
C GLU A 398 3.36 -15.72 -3.21
N ASN A 399 3.90 -16.94 -3.22
CA ASN A 399 5.30 -17.20 -3.54
C ASN A 399 5.62 -16.91 -5.01
N LEU A 400 4.75 -17.27 -5.95
CA LEU A 400 4.93 -16.97 -7.38
C LEU A 400 4.84 -15.47 -7.67
N ASN A 401 3.88 -14.77 -7.05
CA ASN A 401 3.70 -13.33 -7.26
C ASN A 401 4.81 -12.48 -6.64
N SER A 402 5.54 -13.01 -5.65
CA SER A 402 6.71 -12.32 -5.07
C SER A 402 7.84 -12.02 -6.08
N LYS A 403 7.78 -12.63 -7.27
CA LYS A 403 8.72 -12.44 -8.38
C LYS A 403 8.10 -11.75 -9.62
N GLY A 404 6.78 -11.46 -9.60
CA GLY A 404 6.00 -10.93 -10.73
C GLY A 404 5.37 -9.56 -10.44
N LYS A 405 4.18 -9.27 -11.00
CA LYS A 405 3.42 -8.04 -10.68
C LYS A 405 2.87 -8.13 -9.26
N ASP A 406 3.53 -7.45 -8.32
CA ASP A 406 3.28 -7.50 -6.88
C ASP A 406 1.78 -7.48 -6.50
N LEU A 407 1.44 -8.23 -5.46
CA LEU A 407 0.13 -8.15 -4.81
C LEU A 407 -0.03 -6.83 -4.07
N ASP A 408 -1.23 -6.27 -4.12
CA ASP A 408 -1.60 -5.12 -3.30
C ASP A 408 -1.72 -5.55 -1.83
N THR A 409 -1.48 -4.62 -0.89
CA THR A 409 -1.52 -4.95 0.55
C THR A 409 -2.87 -5.54 0.94
N PHE A 410 -3.96 -5.02 0.39
CA PHE A 410 -5.29 -5.53 0.70
C PHE A 410 -5.52 -6.94 0.12
N ASP A 411 -5.01 -7.24 -1.07
CA ASP A 411 -5.08 -8.59 -1.66
C ASP A 411 -4.30 -9.60 -0.82
N MET A 412 -3.12 -9.23 -0.31
CA MET A 412 -2.35 -10.07 0.62
C MET A 412 -3.13 -10.38 1.92
N ILE A 413 -3.85 -9.40 2.44
CA ILE A 413 -4.68 -9.58 3.66
C ILE A 413 -5.89 -10.46 3.37
N LYS A 414 -6.57 -10.28 2.22
CA LYS A 414 -7.66 -11.17 1.80
C LYS A 414 -7.19 -12.61 1.70
N ASN A 415 -6.04 -12.84 1.05
CA ASN A 415 -5.46 -14.17 0.90
C ASN A 415 -5.20 -14.82 2.25
N TYR A 416 -4.62 -14.05 3.18
CA TYR A 416 -4.41 -14.55 4.53
C TYR A 416 -5.73 -14.90 5.25
N ILE A 417 -6.76 -14.07 5.12
CA ILE A 417 -8.08 -14.32 5.71
C ILE A 417 -8.77 -15.53 5.06
N PHE A 418 -8.60 -15.75 3.75
CA PHE A 418 -9.16 -16.93 3.10
C PHE A 418 -8.42 -18.20 3.49
N ASN A 419 -7.10 -18.13 3.65
CA ASN A 419 -6.26 -19.21 4.17
C ASN A 419 -6.56 -19.59 5.62
N SER A 420 -7.14 -18.69 6.40
CA SER A 420 -7.51 -19.01 7.78
C SER A 420 -8.84 -19.77 7.88
N ILE A 421 -9.62 -19.91 6.81
CA ILE A 421 -10.88 -20.66 6.80
C ILE A 421 -10.59 -22.16 6.68
N ASP A 422 -11.40 -22.99 7.35
CA ASP A 422 -11.37 -24.44 7.12
C ASP A 422 -11.52 -24.77 5.62
N GLU A 423 -10.58 -25.54 5.08
CA GLU A 423 -10.47 -25.79 3.64
C GLU A 423 -11.75 -26.43 3.06
N LYS A 424 -12.40 -27.32 3.81
CA LYS A 424 -13.64 -27.98 3.38
C LYS A 424 -14.79 -26.98 3.35
N VAL A 425 -14.88 -26.14 4.38
CA VAL A 425 -15.87 -25.06 4.43
C VAL A 425 -15.68 -24.09 3.26
N PHE A 426 -14.44 -23.66 3.01
CA PHE A 426 -14.16 -22.72 1.93
C PHE A 426 -14.44 -23.31 0.55
N LYS A 427 -14.07 -24.58 0.29
CA LYS A 427 -14.39 -25.26 -0.97
C LYS A 427 -15.89 -25.30 -1.25
N ILE A 428 -16.71 -25.58 -0.23
CA ILE A 428 -18.18 -25.68 -0.38
C ILE A 428 -18.83 -24.29 -0.49
N LYS A 429 -18.40 -23.33 0.34
CA LYS A 429 -19.10 -22.05 0.55
C LYS A 429 -18.38 -20.82 0.02
N SER A 430 -17.30 -20.95 -0.74
CA SER A 430 -16.55 -19.81 -1.31
C SER A 430 -17.44 -18.77 -2.00
N ASN A 431 -18.47 -19.22 -2.72
CA ASN A 431 -19.46 -18.37 -3.38
C ASN A 431 -20.25 -17.44 -2.45
N GLU A 432 -20.39 -17.81 -1.18
CA GLU A 432 -21.09 -17.02 -0.15
C GLU A 432 -20.09 -16.22 0.69
N LEU A 433 -18.98 -16.85 1.08
CA LEU A 433 -17.99 -16.27 1.99
C LEU A 433 -17.23 -15.09 1.36
N VAL A 434 -16.89 -15.18 0.07
CA VAL A 434 -16.06 -14.17 -0.61
C VAL A 434 -16.79 -12.84 -0.78
N PRO A 435 -18.08 -12.83 -1.21
CA PRO A 435 -18.90 -11.62 -1.15
C PRO A 435 -19.01 -11.02 0.25
N GLU A 436 -19.06 -11.81 1.31
CA GLU A 436 -19.17 -11.31 2.70
C GLU A 436 -17.96 -10.46 3.11
N LEU A 437 -16.73 -10.89 2.81
CA LEU A 437 -15.56 -10.04 3.06
C LEU A 437 -15.63 -8.78 2.19
N THR A 438 -15.93 -8.94 0.89
CA THR A 438 -15.95 -7.84 -0.06
C THR A 438 -17.05 -6.81 0.24
N LYS A 439 -18.15 -7.20 0.88
CA LYS A 439 -19.28 -6.36 1.29
C LYS A 439 -18.82 -5.13 2.10
N TYR A 440 -17.88 -5.33 3.02
CA TYR A 440 -17.46 -4.28 3.94
C TYR A 440 -16.42 -3.32 3.34
N PHE A 441 -15.53 -3.84 2.49
CA PHE A 441 -14.37 -3.10 2.02
C PHE A 441 -14.59 -2.25 0.76
N LYS A 442 -15.84 -1.98 0.37
CA LYS A 442 -16.13 -1.18 -0.85
C LYS A 442 -15.80 0.31 -0.66
N MET A 443 -14.88 0.82 -1.48
CA MET A 443 -14.58 2.26 -1.57
C MET A 443 -15.75 3.05 -2.17
N PRO A 444 -16.01 4.28 -1.69
CA PRO A 444 -17.06 5.14 -2.25
C PRO A 444 -16.69 5.64 -3.64
N ILE A 445 -17.65 5.64 -4.57
CA ILE A 445 -17.51 6.20 -5.91
C ILE A 445 -17.65 7.73 -5.80
N LEU A 446 -16.77 8.50 -6.46
CA LEU A 446 -16.87 9.96 -6.46
C LEU A 446 -18.18 10.41 -7.12
N LYS A 447 -18.76 11.53 -6.64
CA LYS A 447 -20.05 12.09 -7.12
C LYS A 447 -20.10 12.36 -8.63
N ASN A 448 -18.95 12.41 -9.32
CA ASN A 448 -18.85 12.66 -10.76
C ASN A 448 -18.74 11.38 -11.61
N GLY A 449 -18.90 10.19 -11.01
CA GLY A 449 -18.76 8.91 -11.72
C GLY A 449 -17.31 8.53 -12.11
N VAL A 450 -16.35 9.43 -11.89
CA VAL A 450 -14.91 9.16 -12.08
C VAL A 450 -14.44 8.28 -10.93
N LYS A 451 -14.04 7.04 -11.26
CA LYS A 451 -13.39 6.14 -10.31
C LYS A 451 -11.99 6.70 -10.00
N LYS A 452 -11.62 6.77 -8.73
CA LYS A 452 -10.24 7.07 -8.34
C LYS A 452 -9.28 6.06 -8.96
N SER A 453 -8.01 6.44 -9.12
CA SER A 453 -6.98 5.48 -9.54
C SER A 453 -6.91 4.34 -8.52
N LEU A 454 -6.68 3.11 -9.00
CA LEU A 454 -6.55 1.93 -8.14
C LEU A 454 -5.44 2.11 -7.07
N ASP A 455 -4.41 2.87 -7.39
CA ASP A 455 -3.31 3.20 -6.47
C ASP A 455 -3.74 4.08 -5.29
N GLU A 456 -4.69 4.99 -5.48
CA GLU A 456 -5.23 5.80 -4.38
C GLU A 456 -6.04 4.94 -3.40
N ASP A 457 -6.85 4.03 -3.91
CA ASP A 457 -7.63 3.11 -3.09
C ASP A 457 -6.70 2.18 -2.30
N ASN A 458 -5.64 1.66 -2.93
CA ASN A 458 -4.61 0.85 -2.28
C ASN A 458 -3.93 1.58 -1.12
N LYS A 459 -3.54 2.84 -1.32
CA LYS A 459 -2.98 3.67 -0.23
C LYS A 459 -3.96 3.85 0.92
N LYS A 460 -5.26 3.94 0.64
CA LYS A 460 -6.29 4.04 1.67
C LYS A 460 -6.49 2.75 2.45
N TYR A 461 -6.40 1.59 1.81
CA TYR A 461 -6.37 0.31 2.53
C TYR A 461 -5.11 0.18 3.41
N GLU A 462 -3.94 0.61 2.93
CA GLU A 462 -2.71 0.60 3.71
C GLU A 462 -2.80 1.54 4.93
N GLU A 463 -3.35 2.74 4.75
CA GLU A 463 -3.63 3.69 5.84
C GLU A 463 -4.60 3.08 6.86
N PHE A 464 -5.69 2.47 6.40
CA PHE A 464 -6.64 1.76 7.27
C PHE A 464 -5.96 0.65 8.09
N LEU A 465 -5.26 -0.27 7.41
CA LEU A 465 -4.61 -1.42 8.05
C LEU A 465 -3.55 -0.97 9.05
N PHE A 466 -2.76 0.05 8.71
CA PHE A 466 -1.78 0.62 9.61
C PHE A 466 -2.44 1.14 10.90
N ASN A 467 -3.53 1.92 10.78
CA ASN A 467 -4.24 2.44 11.95
C ASN A 467 -4.89 1.33 12.78
N LEU A 468 -5.52 0.34 12.13
CA LEU A 468 -6.14 -0.79 12.80
C LEU A 468 -5.11 -1.61 13.58
N ILE A 469 -4.00 -2.00 12.95
CA ILE A 469 -2.96 -2.81 13.59
C ILE A 469 -2.30 -2.02 14.73
N THR A 470 -2.07 -0.72 14.53
CA THR A 470 -1.52 0.15 15.58
C THR A 470 -2.50 0.29 16.74
N TYR A 471 -3.80 0.34 16.46
CA TYR A 471 -4.86 0.35 17.46
C TYR A 471 -4.86 -0.93 18.29
N LEU A 472 -4.89 -2.08 17.62
CA LEU A 472 -4.84 -3.39 18.28
C LEU A 472 -3.57 -3.57 19.12
N ASP A 473 -2.44 -3.01 18.68
CA ASP A 473 -1.20 -3.00 19.46
C ASP A 473 -1.26 -2.09 20.69
N ALA A 474 -1.85 -0.90 20.53
CA ALA A 474 -2.02 0.06 21.62
C ALA A 474 -2.91 -0.49 22.74
N ILE A 475 -3.96 -1.23 22.40
CA ILE A 475 -4.89 -1.81 23.37
C ILE A 475 -4.44 -3.14 23.96
N ASN A 476 -3.32 -3.72 23.53
CA ASN A 476 -2.82 -4.98 24.07
C ASN A 476 -1.97 -4.74 25.35
N ASP A 477 -2.12 -5.59 26.37
CA ASP A 477 -1.54 -5.40 27.70
C ASP A 477 -0.02 -5.66 27.80
N ASN A 478 0.64 -5.93 26.66
CA ASN A 478 2.06 -6.25 26.62
C ASN A 478 2.93 -5.00 26.86
N LYS A 479 3.62 -4.96 28.02
CA LYS A 479 4.43 -3.81 28.46
C LYS A 479 5.69 -3.58 27.61
N ASP A 480 6.20 -4.59 26.89
CA ASP A 480 7.50 -4.55 26.17
C ASP A 480 7.52 -3.76 24.84
N LEU A 481 6.40 -3.15 24.42
CA LEU A 481 6.21 -2.69 23.02
C LEU A 481 6.37 -1.18 22.78
N ILE A 482 6.99 -0.41 23.68
CA ILE A 482 7.28 1.03 23.42
C ILE A 482 8.36 1.23 22.32
N LYS A 483 8.89 0.15 21.73
CA LYS A 483 9.66 0.21 20.47
C LYS A 483 8.71 0.09 19.27
N PHE A 484 8.03 1.19 18.94
CA PHE A 484 7.18 1.32 17.75
C PHE A 484 7.91 0.83 16.48
N LYS A 485 7.46 -0.30 15.91
CA LYS A 485 8.10 -0.96 14.74
C LYS A 485 7.12 -1.33 13.62
N ILE A 486 5.86 -0.91 13.71
CA ILE A 486 4.92 -1.07 12.59
C ILE A 486 5.29 -0.03 11.54
N GLN A 487 5.54 -0.49 10.32
CA GLN A 487 5.90 0.37 9.20
C GLN A 487 4.75 0.35 8.19
N LYS A 488 4.51 1.49 7.52
CA LYS A 488 3.53 1.64 6.43
C LYS A 488 4.04 0.98 5.14
N ASN A 489 4.41 -0.30 5.19
CA ASN A 489 4.77 -1.10 4.02
C ASN A 489 4.13 -2.48 4.07
N LYS A 490 3.87 -3.05 2.90
CA LYS A 490 3.11 -4.30 2.71
C LYS A 490 3.57 -5.43 3.65
N LYS A 491 4.89 -5.65 3.74
CA LYS A 491 5.50 -6.72 4.54
C LYS A 491 5.28 -6.52 6.04
N SER A 492 5.46 -5.31 6.53
CA SER A 492 5.26 -4.99 7.95
C SER A 492 3.78 -5.06 8.32
N LEU A 493 2.88 -4.56 7.47
CA LEU A 493 1.44 -4.63 7.68
C LEU A 493 0.95 -6.09 7.71
N LEU A 494 1.30 -6.90 6.71
CA LEU A 494 0.93 -8.32 6.70
C LEU A 494 1.45 -9.05 7.94
N LYS A 495 2.74 -8.90 8.27
CA LYS A 495 3.34 -9.55 9.44
C LYS A 495 2.59 -9.24 10.73
N ASN A 496 2.26 -7.97 10.96
CA ASN A 496 1.58 -7.56 12.19
C ASN A 496 0.08 -7.89 12.17
N PHE A 497 -0.56 -7.92 10.99
CA PHE A 497 -1.92 -8.43 10.85
C PHE A 497 -1.99 -9.91 11.25
N LYS A 498 -1.11 -10.76 10.70
CA LYS A 498 -1.00 -12.18 11.08
C LYS A 498 -0.77 -12.38 12.58
N ARG A 499 -0.14 -11.41 13.28
CA ARG A 499 0.08 -11.46 14.73
C ARG A 499 -1.20 -11.29 15.54
N PHE A 500 -2.15 -10.48 15.08
CA PHE A 500 -3.42 -10.25 15.78
C PHE A 500 -4.51 -11.23 15.36
N TYR A 501 -4.50 -11.68 14.11
CA TYR A 501 -5.50 -12.57 13.55
C TYR A 501 -4.93 -13.96 13.29
N LYS A 502 -4.31 -14.58 14.32
CA LYS A 502 -3.54 -15.83 14.20
C LYS A 502 -4.36 -17.09 13.95
N ASP A 503 -5.66 -17.03 14.22
CA ASP A 503 -6.52 -18.20 14.16
C ASP A 503 -6.47 -18.82 12.77
N SER A 504 -6.11 -20.11 12.74
CA SER A 504 -6.20 -20.96 11.57
C SER A 504 -7.39 -21.90 11.71
N ASN A 505 -7.91 -22.38 10.58
CA ASN A 505 -9.04 -23.31 10.54
C ASN A 505 -10.35 -22.76 11.13
N LEU A 506 -10.66 -21.50 10.84
CA LEU A 506 -11.89 -20.82 11.20
C LEU A 506 -13.11 -21.56 10.63
N SER A 507 -14.08 -21.83 11.51
CA SER A 507 -15.43 -22.18 11.09
C SER A 507 -16.07 -21.03 10.31
N GLU A 508 -17.13 -21.33 9.54
CA GLU A 508 -17.95 -20.31 8.88
C GLU A 508 -18.36 -19.18 9.83
N LYS A 509 -18.85 -19.53 11.03
CA LYS A 509 -19.22 -18.55 12.05
C LYS A 509 -18.04 -17.69 12.50
N GLY A 510 -16.87 -18.30 12.66
CA GLY A 510 -15.63 -17.59 13.02
C GLY A 510 -15.19 -16.60 11.94
N TYR A 511 -15.24 -17.03 10.66
CA TYR A 511 -14.95 -16.17 9.52
C TYR A 511 -15.93 -14.99 9.40
N LEU A 512 -17.24 -15.23 9.56
CA LEU A 512 -18.24 -14.17 9.50
C LEU A 512 -18.06 -13.16 10.63
N ALA A 513 -17.71 -13.62 11.85
CA ALA A 513 -17.38 -12.75 12.96
C ALA A 513 -16.13 -11.90 12.67
N LEU A 514 -15.07 -12.49 12.09
CA LEU A 514 -13.87 -11.77 11.67
C LEU A 514 -14.17 -10.70 10.62
N CYS A 515 -14.91 -11.05 9.57
CA CYS A 515 -15.31 -10.10 8.52
C CYS A 515 -16.13 -8.94 9.08
N SER A 516 -17.04 -9.25 9.99
CA SER A 516 -17.88 -8.27 10.68
C SER A 516 -17.05 -7.31 11.53
N ASP A 517 -16.12 -7.82 12.34
CA ASP A 517 -15.24 -6.99 13.18
C ASP A 517 -14.34 -6.08 12.34
N LEU A 518 -13.70 -6.62 11.30
CA LEU A 518 -12.92 -5.82 10.35
C LEU A 518 -13.78 -4.77 9.64
N GLY A 519 -15.00 -5.14 9.26
CA GLY A 519 -15.96 -4.27 8.58
C GLY A 519 -16.40 -3.09 9.45
N ARG A 520 -16.53 -3.29 10.76
CA ARG A 520 -16.84 -2.23 11.73
C ARG A 520 -15.76 -1.14 11.74
N TYR A 521 -14.48 -1.51 11.86
CA TYR A 521 -13.39 -0.51 11.84
C TYR A 521 -13.25 0.14 10.47
N PHE A 522 -13.41 -0.62 9.38
CA PHE A 522 -13.34 -0.05 8.04
C PHE A 522 -14.49 0.95 7.80
N HIS A 523 -15.68 0.70 8.35
CA HIS A 523 -16.80 1.66 8.32
C HIS A 523 -16.43 2.97 9.04
N VAL A 524 -15.90 2.91 10.26
CA VAL A 524 -15.44 4.10 10.99
C VAL A 524 -14.39 4.87 10.17
N PHE A 525 -13.41 4.16 9.61
CA PHE A 525 -12.39 4.76 8.76
C PHE A 525 -12.99 5.44 7.53
N LYS A 526 -13.94 4.78 6.86
CA LYS A 526 -14.62 5.31 5.69
C LYS A 526 -15.41 6.59 6.00
N VAL A 527 -16.13 6.59 7.12
CA VAL A 527 -16.92 7.75 7.57
C VAL A 527 -16.02 8.96 7.77
N VAL A 528 -14.88 8.78 8.44
CA VAL A 528 -14.01 9.88 8.86
C VAL A 528 -12.99 10.29 7.79
N ARG A 529 -12.41 9.35 7.04
CA ARG A 529 -11.22 9.59 6.19
C ARG A 529 -11.46 9.57 4.68
N ILE A 530 -12.53 8.94 4.21
CA ILE A 530 -12.72 8.70 2.77
C ILE A 530 -13.92 9.46 2.21
N GLY A 531 -15.08 9.35 2.86
CA GLY A 531 -16.35 9.85 2.32
C GLY A 531 -16.89 11.11 2.97
N ASN A 532 -16.25 11.62 4.05
CA ASN A 532 -16.81 12.66 4.93
C ASN A 532 -18.27 12.37 5.29
N LEU A 533 -18.60 11.11 5.55
CA LEU A 533 -19.99 10.68 5.72
C LEU A 533 -20.62 11.25 7.00
N TYR A 534 -19.78 11.74 7.92
CA TYR A 534 -20.19 12.52 9.09
C TYR A 534 -20.90 13.83 8.73
N GLU A 535 -20.87 14.30 7.48
CA GLU A 535 -21.66 15.46 7.05
C GLU A 535 -23.12 15.09 6.72
N SER A 536 -23.44 13.80 6.57
CA SER A 536 -24.79 13.33 6.25
C SER A 536 -25.63 13.18 7.51
N SER A 537 -26.81 13.80 7.55
CA SER A 537 -27.76 13.70 8.67
C SER A 537 -28.24 12.28 8.98
N SER A 538 -28.10 11.37 8.02
CA SER A 538 -28.43 9.96 8.18
C SER A 538 -27.33 9.12 8.86
N ASN A 539 -26.14 9.69 9.06
CA ASN A 539 -24.98 8.99 9.62
C ASN A 539 -24.90 9.16 11.15
N GLU A 540 -24.47 8.13 11.86
CA GLU A 540 -24.37 8.11 13.32
C GLU A 540 -23.34 9.09 13.88
N PHE A 541 -22.37 9.54 13.07
CA PHE A 541 -21.37 10.53 13.45
C PHE A 541 -21.77 11.98 13.12
N TYR A 542 -22.98 12.22 12.58
CA TYR A 542 -23.44 13.55 12.15
C TYR A 542 -23.35 14.62 13.24
N GLU A 543 -23.73 14.25 14.47
CA GLU A 543 -23.70 15.15 15.63
C GLU A 543 -22.29 15.57 16.06
N PHE A 544 -21.25 14.91 15.55
CA PHE A 544 -19.84 15.27 15.75
C PHE A 544 -19.22 15.89 14.50
N GLY A 545 -19.99 16.10 13.43
CA GLY A 545 -19.48 16.52 12.13
C GLY A 545 -18.73 17.85 12.19
N ASP A 546 -19.12 18.76 13.08
CA ASP A 546 -18.43 20.03 13.31
C ASP A 546 -17.02 19.87 13.88
N ILE A 547 -16.78 18.79 14.65
CA ILE A 547 -15.46 18.44 15.20
C ILE A 547 -14.68 17.56 14.20
N LEU A 548 -15.32 16.52 13.66
CA LEU A 548 -14.69 15.55 12.77
C LEU A 548 -14.20 16.18 11.47
N LYS A 549 -14.88 17.22 10.96
CA LYS A 549 -14.40 18.02 9.84
C LYS A 549 -13.00 18.58 10.07
N ASN A 550 -12.73 19.05 11.29
CA ASN A 550 -11.45 19.66 11.67
C ASN A 550 -10.36 18.62 11.88
N LEU A 551 -10.73 17.39 12.26
CA LEU A 551 -9.81 16.28 12.46
C LEU A 551 -9.53 15.48 11.18
N SER A 552 -10.47 15.42 10.23
CA SER A 552 -10.44 14.50 9.08
C SER A 552 -9.23 14.66 8.16
N HIS A 553 -8.59 15.83 8.12
CA HIS A 553 -7.40 16.08 7.29
C HIS A 553 -6.11 15.49 7.88
N LYS A 554 -6.15 15.07 9.15
CA LYS A 554 -5.05 14.42 9.87
C LYS A 554 -5.47 13.00 10.25
N ASP A 555 -4.49 12.12 10.46
CA ASP A 555 -4.79 10.72 10.76
C ASP A 555 -5.01 10.51 12.27
N PHE A 556 -6.26 10.69 12.70
CA PHE A 556 -6.72 10.39 14.06
C PHE A 556 -7.46 9.05 14.15
N SER A 557 -7.43 8.24 13.08
CA SER A 557 -8.26 7.04 12.95
C SER A 557 -8.05 6.07 14.11
N LEU A 558 -6.80 5.87 14.51
CA LEU A 558 -6.38 5.11 15.70
C LEU A 558 -7.16 5.50 16.98
N LEU A 559 -7.21 6.80 17.29
CA LEU A 559 -7.84 7.29 18.52
C LEU A 559 -9.37 7.23 18.40
N ILE A 560 -9.91 7.47 17.20
CA ILE A 560 -11.34 7.33 16.94
C ILE A 560 -11.78 5.87 17.08
N PHE A 561 -11.00 4.89 16.63
CA PHE A 561 -11.29 3.47 16.87
C PHE A 561 -11.40 3.16 18.35
N TYR A 562 -10.46 3.66 19.17
CA TYR A 562 -10.50 3.47 20.63
C TYR A 562 -11.75 4.10 21.27
N LEU A 563 -12.06 5.35 20.94
CA LEU A 563 -13.23 6.04 21.48
C LEU A 563 -14.53 5.35 21.05
N VAL A 564 -14.62 4.95 19.77
CA VAL A 564 -15.78 4.23 19.26
C VAL A 564 -15.95 2.88 19.98
N ASP A 565 -14.88 2.13 20.26
CA ASP A 565 -14.97 0.90 21.04
C ASP A 565 -15.58 1.12 22.43
N ILE A 566 -15.14 2.14 23.14
CA ILE A 566 -15.65 2.48 24.48
C ILE A 566 -17.12 2.91 24.43
N TYR A 567 -17.46 3.83 23.53
CA TYR A 567 -18.79 4.45 23.50
C TYR A 567 -19.81 3.66 22.70
N SER A 568 -19.41 2.62 21.96
CA SER A 568 -20.35 1.68 21.34
C SER A 568 -20.45 0.34 22.09
N ASP A 569 -19.65 0.11 23.14
CA ASP A 569 -19.51 -1.21 23.76
C ASP A 569 -19.19 -2.30 22.73
N LYS A 570 -18.41 -1.93 21.71
CA LYS A 570 -18.09 -2.75 20.53
C LYS A 570 -19.31 -3.23 19.73
N THR A 571 -20.49 -2.68 19.97
CA THR A 571 -21.71 -3.04 19.23
C THR A 571 -21.76 -2.37 17.86
N TRP A 572 -22.22 -3.12 16.86
CA TRP A 572 -22.53 -2.60 15.53
C TRP A 572 -23.52 -3.52 14.82
N ASN A 573 -24.29 -2.96 13.87
CA ASN A 573 -25.17 -3.73 13.00
C ASN A 573 -24.51 -3.92 11.62
N PRO A 574 -24.12 -5.16 11.25
CA PRO A 574 -23.48 -5.44 9.97
C PRO A 574 -24.36 -5.23 8.72
N ASP A 575 -25.69 -5.36 8.88
CA ASP A 575 -26.63 -5.26 7.77
C ASP A 575 -26.87 -3.81 7.39
N ASP A 576 -27.12 -2.96 8.38
CA ASP A 576 -27.30 -1.52 8.19
C ASP A 576 -25.97 -0.76 8.09
N ARG A 577 -24.86 -1.42 8.47
CA ARG A 577 -23.53 -0.82 8.65
C ARG A 577 -23.59 0.43 9.52
N ARG A 578 -24.10 0.25 10.74
CA ARG A 578 -24.28 1.33 11.71
C ARG A 578 -23.71 0.97 13.06
N ILE A 579 -23.14 1.98 13.72
CA ILE A 579 -22.65 1.89 15.09
C ILE A 579 -23.64 2.55 16.03
N SER A 580 -23.99 1.85 17.10
CA SER A 580 -24.81 2.39 18.18
C SER A 580 -23.90 3.10 19.18
N LEU A 581 -23.96 4.42 19.22
CA LEU A 581 -23.16 5.25 20.14
C LEU A 581 -23.98 5.64 21.38
N TYR A 582 -23.39 5.41 22.55
CA TYR A 582 -23.93 5.73 23.86
C TYR A 582 -23.09 6.84 24.53
N ASN A 583 -23.68 7.58 25.47
CA ASN A 583 -23.02 8.68 26.18
C ASN A 583 -22.33 9.69 25.23
N LYS A 584 -23.07 10.07 24.19
CA LYS A 584 -22.58 10.88 23.06
C LYS A 584 -22.00 12.22 23.49
N GLU A 585 -22.51 12.80 24.58
CA GLU A 585 -21.96 14.00 25.22
C GLU A 585 -20.49 13.84 25.63
N PHE A 586 -20.13 12.75 26.31
CA PHE A 586 -18.73 12.51 26.69
C PHE A 586 -17.85 12.17 25.49
N LEU A 587 -18.37 11.44 24.49
CA LEU A 587 -17.64 11.23 23.23
C LEU A 587 -17.34 12.56 22.53
N ARG A 588 -18.33 13.46 22.49
CA ARG A 588 -18.16 14.81 21.94
C ARG A 588 -17.06 15.58 22.68
N ASP A 589 -17.05 15.52 24.01
CA ASP A 589 -16.04 16.19 24.83
C ASP A 589 -14.64 15.60 24.61
N CYS A 590 -14.51 14.28 24.47
CA CYS A 590 -13.25 13.63 24.10
C CYS A 590 -12.73 14.14 22.75
N LEU A 591 -13.59 14.15 21.71
CA LEU A 591 -13.23 14.62 20.38
C LEU A 591 -12.86 16.11 20.38
N PHE A 592 -13.55 16.92 21.20
CA PHE A 592 -13.28 18.33 21.36
C PHE A 592 -11.89 18.60 21.95
N GLU A 593 -11.48 17.88 23.01
CA GLU A 593 -10.14 18.03 23.58
C GLU A 593 -9.03 17.65 22.57
N ILE A 594 -9.28 16.64 21.73
CA ILE A 594 -8.34 16.24 20.66
C ILE A 594 -8.23 17.33 19.59
N GLU A 595 -9.35 17.89 19.12
CA GLU A 595 -9.36 19.01 18.17
C GLU A 595 -8.63 20.23 18.76
N LYS A 596 -8.96 20.61 20.00
CA LYS A 596 -8.39 21.73 20.72
C LYS A 596 -6.86 21.64 20.71
N TRP A 597 -6.29 20.58 21.28
CA TRP A 597 -4.84 20.48 21.40
C TRP A 597 -4.13 20.30 20.06
N SER A 598 -4.76 19.62 19.09
CA SER A 598 -4.18 19.48 17.76
C SER A 598 -4.17 20.77 16.95
N SER A 599 -5.16 21.65 17.16
CA SER A 599 -5.26 22.96 16.52
C SER A 599 -4.28 23.95 17.16
N LEU A 600 -4.20 23.96 18.49
CA LEU A 600 -3.30 24.83 19.25
C LEU A 600 -1.82 24.50 19.02
N LEU A 601 -1.49 23.20 18.93
CA LEU A 601 -0.13 22.76 18.58
C LEU A 601 0.32 23.34 17.24
N VAL A 602 -0.54 23.25 16.21
CA VAL A 602 -0.24 23.81 14.89
C VAL A 602 -0.11 25.32 14.99
N GLN A 603 -1.07 26.01 15.62
CA GLN A 603 -1.05 27.47 15.68
C GLN A 603 0.24 28.01 16.29
N THR A 604 0.69 27.38 17.38
CA THR A 604 1.84 27.85 18.17
C THR A 604 3.18 27.38 17.61
N ARG A 605 3.24 26.21 16.97
CA ARG A 605 4.51 25.59 16.53
C ARG A 605 4.68 25.47 15.00
N GLY A 606 3.64 25.77 14.21
CA GLY A 606 3.65 25.77 12.75
C GLY A 606 2.98 24.57 12.07
N THR A 607 2.75 24.68 10.76
CA THR A 607 2.03 23.68 9.95
C THR A 607 2.72 22.32 9.81
N GLY A 608 4.04 22.27 9.98
CA GLY A 608 4.82 21.04 9.96
C GLY A 608 4.68 20.19 11.23
N GLN A 609 3.96 20.68 12.26
CA GLN A 609 3.81 20.00 13.54
C GLN A 609 2.47 19.26 13.61
N SER A 610 2.53 18.00 14.02
CA SER A 610 1.36 17.16 14.24
C SER A 610 1.65 16.12 15.31
N PHE A 611 0.58 15.66 15.97
CA PHE A 611 0.67 14.45 16.77
C PHE A 611 1.11 13.28 15.89
N LYS A 612 2.11 12.54 16.35
CA LYS A 612 2.55 11.29 15.73
C LYS A 612 1.69 10.16 16.28
N GLU A 613 1.67 9.03 15.58
CA GLU A 613 0.91 7.86 16.03
C GLU A 613 1.41 7.34 17.39
N SER A 614 2.70 7.47 17.68
CA SER A 614 3.28 7.18 19.00
C SER A 614 2.66 8.01 20.13
N THR A 615 2.24 9.25 19.86
CA THR A 615 1.55 10.10 20.83
C THR A 615 0.20 9.52 21.20
N PHE A 616 -0.58 9.06 20.22
CA PHE A 616 -1.90 8.46 20.47
C PHE A 616 -1.78 7.09 21.14
N ILE A 617 -0.76 6.29 20.83
CA ILE A 617 -0.52 5.02 21.52
C ILE A 617 -0.28 5.25 23.01
N LYS A 618 0.54 6.24 23.36
CA LYS A 618 0.80 6.61 24.76
C LYS A 618 -0.47 7.06 25.46
N LEU A 619 -1.27 7.91 24.81
CA LEU A 619 -2.57 8.33 25.35
C LEU A 619 -3.49 7.14 25.57
N ILE A 620 -3.68 6.25 24.58
CA ILE A 620 -4.51 5.06 24.73
C ILE A 620 -4.03 4.20 25.91
N LYS A 621 -2.73 3.91 26.00
CA LYS A 621 -2.16 3.13 27.11
C LYS A 621 -2.36 3.79 28.47
N TYR A 622 -2.26 5.12 28.54
CA TYR A 622 -2.60 5.86 29.75
C TYR A 622 -4.08 5.69 30.12
N LEU A 623 -5.00 5.90 29.17
CA LEU A 623 -6.44 5.79 29.41
C LEU A 623 -6.84 4.36 29.84
N LYS A 624 -6.23 3.34 29.23
CA LYS A 624 -6.43 1.93 29.61
C LYS A 624 -6.19 1.64 31.09
N THR A 625 -5.28 2.38 31.75
CA THR A 625 -5.01 2.17 33.18
C THR A 625 -6.23 2.46 34.08
N PHE A 626 -7.25 3.14 33.54
CA PHE A 626 -8.49 3.50 34.25
C PHE A 626 -9.72 2.73 33.79
N GLU A 627 -9.61 1.82 32.81
CA GLU A 627 -10.76 1.12 32.19
C GLU A 627 -11.59 0.30 33.18
N HIS A 628 -10.97 -0.15 34.29
CA HIS A 628 -11.66 -0.91 35.34
C HIS A 628 -12.53 -0.06 36.26
N SER A 629 -12.51 1.27 36.14
CA SER A 629 -13.32 2.16 36.98
C SER A 629 -14.77 2.25 36.50
N ASN A 630 -15.73 2.18 37.43
CA ASN A 630 -17.16 2.21 37.10
C ASN A 630 -17.60 3.52 36.39
N GLU A 631 -16.90 4.63 36.64
CA GLU A 631 -17.17 5.93 36.03
C GLU A 631 -16.23 6.23 34.85
N PHE A 632 -15.52 5.23 34.31
CA PHE A 632 -14.48 5.42 33.29
C PHE A 632 -14.97 6.23 32.09
N LYS A 633 -16.11 5.86 31.50
CA LYS A 633 -16.68 6.54 30.31
C LYS A 633 -16.96 8.02 30.57
N LYS A 634 -17.51 8.33 31.75
CA LYS A 634 -17.82 9.70 32.16
C LYS A 634 -16.56 10.52 32.45
N ASN A 635 -15.53 9.89 33.01
CA ASN A 635 -14.27 10.54 33.35
C ASN A 635 -13.29 10.62 32.18
N LEU A 636 -13.54 9.90 31.07
CA LEU A 636 -12.65 9.84 29.91
C LEU A 636 -12.30 11.22 29.33
N PRO A 637 -13.24 12.18 29.18
CA PRO A 637 -12.89 13.52 28.71
C PRO A 637 -11.92 14.24 29.66
N LEU A 638 -12.13 14.12 30.97
CA LEU A 638 -11.26 14.72 31.99
C LEU A 638 -9.85 14.10 31.98
N LEU A 639 -9.76 12.78 31.79
CA LEU A 639 -8.46 12.09 31.67
C LEU A 639 -7.69 12.56 30.44
N ILE A 640 -8.35 12.70 29.29
CA ILE A 640 -7.75 13.24 28.06
C ILE A 640 -7.31 14.69 28.27
N LYS A 641 -8.17 15.51 28.87
CA LYS A 641 -7.86 16.91 29.20
C LYS A 641 -6.58 17.01 30.05
N ASN A 642 -6.54 16.27 31.16
CA ASN A 642 -5.41 16.29 32.09
C ASN A 642 -4.12 15.78 31.43
N TRP A 643 -4.21 14.78 30.56
CA TRP A 643 -3.05 14.24 29.84
C TRP A 643 -2.44 15.27 28.90
N PHE A 644 -3.27 16.00 28.14
CA PHE A 644 -2.78 17.07 27.27
C PHE A 644 -2.36 18.33 28.04
N SER A 645 -3.01 18.70 29.14
CA SER A 645 -2.60 19.88 29.92
C SER A 645 -1.31 19.66 30.73
N GLY A 646 -0.89 18.42 30.90
CA GLY A 646 0.23 18.05 31.78
C GLY A 646 -0.16 17.85 33.24
N ASP A 647 -1.45 17.95 33.57
CA ASP A 647 -1.99 17.72 34.92
C ASP A 647 -2.20 16.22 35.23
N ALA A 648 -2.01 15.35 34.25
CA ALA A 648 -2.10 13.91 34.44
C ALA A 648 -1.07 13.43 35.46
N LYS A 649 -1.56 12.66 36.44
CA LYS A 649 -0.71 11.99 37.41
C LYS A 649 -0.25 10.65 36.84
N PHE A 650 1.06 10.42 36.94
CA PHE A 650 1.70 9.17 36.57
C PHE A 650 2.35 8.56 37.82
N ASP A 651 2.14 7.26 38.00
CA ASP A 651 2.83 6.44 38.98
C ASP A 651 3.98 5.69 38.27
N LYS A 652 4.82 4.99 39.05
CA LYS A 652 5.97 4.21 38.51
C LYS A 652 5.59 3.20 37.42
N LEU A 653 4.32 2.81 37.31
CA LEU A 653 3.84 1.81 36.36
C LEU A 653 3.41 2.40 35.01
N ASN A 654 3.17 3.70 34.90
CA ASN A 654 2.65 4.36 33.70
C ASN A 654 3.40 5.64 33.30
N GLU A 655 4.52 5.94 33.95
CA GLU A 655 5.40 7.09 33.65
C GLU A 655 5.81 7.17 32.16
N ASP A 656 6.05 6.01 31.53
CA ASP A 656 6.41 5.92 30.10
C ASP A 656 5.30 6.38 29.14
N TYR A 657 4.06 6.48 29.62
CA TYR A 657 2.89 6.94 28.84
C TYR A 657 2.70 8.46 28.88
N SER A 658 3.57 9.17 29.59
CA SER A 658 3.66 10.64 29.50
C SER A 658 4.06 11.09 28.10
N LEU A 659 3.70 12.34 27.75
CA LEU A 659 4.16 12.99 26.53
C LEU A 659 5.70 12.96 26.47
N SER A 660 6.25 12.51 25.34
CA SER A 660 7.70 12.42 25.15
C SER A 660 8.37 13.79 25.18
N GLN A 661 9.64 13.84 25.60
CA GLN A 661 10.48 15.05 25.49
C GLN A 661 10.54 15.63 24.06
N GLU A 662 10.34 14.81 23.02
CA GLU A 662 10.32 15.26 21.61
C GLU A 662 9.10 16.13 21.24
N LEU A 663 8.02 16.10 22.02
CA LEU A 663 6.79 16.86 21.72
C LEU A 663 6.36 17.68 22.93
N THR A 664 6.75 18.95 22.93
CA THR A 664 6.34 19.94 23.93
C THR A 664 5.06 20.65 23.50
N LEU A 665 3.96 20.33 24.22
CA LEU A 665 2.71 21.05 24.06
C LEU A 665 2.86 22.52 24.45
N PRO A 666 2.15 23.43 23.76
CA PRO A 666 2.31 24.85 24.02
C PRO A 666 1.71 25.24 25.37
N THR A 667 2.42 26.07 26.12
CA THR A 667 1.90 26.64 27.38
C THR A 667 0.80 27.65 27.09
N LYS A 668 -0.02 27.96 28.10
CA LYS A 668 -1.04 29.00 28.02
C LYS A 668 -0.48 30.34 27.50
N GLU A 669 0.70 30.73 27.98
CA GLU A 669 1.35 31.97 27.57
C GLU A 669 1.79 31.92 26.11
N GLU A 670 2.38 30.81 25.66
CA GLU A 670 2.79 30.61 24.27
C GLU A 670 1.59 30.63 23.30
N ILE A 671 0.47 30.03 23.71
CA ILE A 671 -0.78 30.05 22.94
C ILE A 671 -1.31 31.49 22.83
N ILE A 672 -1.40 32.21 23.94
CA ILE A 672 -1.86 33.61 23.93
C ILE A 672 -0.95 34.45 23.03
N ASN A 673 0.36 34.27 23.16
CA ASN A 673 1.36 34.99 22.37
C ASN A 673 1.23 34.66 20.87
N SER A 674 0.97 33.40 20.50
CA SER A 674 0.83 33.00 19.10
C SER A 674 -0.40 33.65 18.44
N PHE A 675 -1.53 33.75 19.12
CA PHE A 675 -2.70 34.46 18.59
C PHE A 675 -2.52 35.98 18.52
N LYS A 676 -1.80 36.57 19.47
CA LYS A 676 -1.55 38.03 19.50
C LYS A 676 -0.57 38.49 18.42
N ASN A 677 0.52 37.76 18.30
CA ASN A 677 1.72 38.27 17.62
C ASN A 677 2.04 37.54 16.32
N GLN A 678 1.44 36.38 16.05
CA GLN A 678 1.71 35.60 14.86
C GLN A 678 0.50 35.55 13.92
N LYS A 679 0.75 35.28 12.65
CA LYS A 679 -0.31 34.96 11.69
C LYS A 679 -0.95 33.61 12.01
N VAL A 680 -2.19 33.43 11.58
CA VAL A 680 -2.82 32.10 11.57
C VAL A 680 -2.11 31.24 10.54
N GLN A 681 -1.78 30.01 10.92
CA GLN A 681 -0.85 29.18 10.14
C GLN A 681 -1.39 28.77 8.77
N ASN A 682 -2.72 28.59 8.64
CA ASN A 682 -3.39 28.27 7.39
C ASN A 682 -4.90 28.53 7.46
N VAL A 683 -5.56 28.56 6.30
CA VAL A 683 -7.01 28.81 6.17
C VAL A 683 -7.87 27.77 6.91
N PRO A 684 -7.62 26.45 6.83
CA PRO A 684 -8.37 25.46 7.61
C PRO A 684 -8.35 25.76 9.11
N LEU A 685 -7.19 26.11 9.66
CA LEU A 685 -7.03 26.42 11.08
C LEU A 685 -7.74 27.72 11.48
N ALA A 686 -7.70 28.75 10.61
CA ALA A 686 -8.50 29.96 10.80
C ALA A 686 -10.00 29.63 10.88
N ASN A 687 -10.48 28.77 9.99
CA ASN A 687 -11.88 28.32 10.01
C ASN A 687 -12.24 27.59 11.31
N VAL A 688 -11.35 26.74 11.86
CA VAL A 688 -11.60 26.08 13.16
C VAL A 688 -11.83 27.12 14.25
N PHE A 689 -10.86 28.01 14.48
CA PHE A 689 -10.92 28.97 15.58
C PHE A 689 -12.08 29.96 15.44
N LEU A 690 -12.30 30.48 14.23
CA LEU A 690 -13.39 31.42 13.97
C LEU A 690 -14.76 30.74 14.07
N SER A 691 -14.90 29.48 13.67
CA SER A 691 -16.15 28.73 13.83
C SER A 691 -16.46 28.47 15.31
N ARG A 692 -15.44 28.16 16.13
CA ARG A 692 -15.60 27.99 17.58
C ARG A 692 -15.99 29.30 18.26
N LEU A 693 -15.40 30.40 17.85
CA LEU A 693 -15.77 31.74 18.31
C LEU A 693 -17.22 32.10 17.96
N GLU A 694 -17.64 31.89 16.71
CA GLU A 694 -19.04 32.06 16.29
C GLU A 694 -20.00 31.26 17.17
N GLN A 695 -19.75 29.96 17.32
CA GLN A 695 -20.58 29.06 18.14
C GLN A 695 -20.66 29.53 19.60
N PHE A 696 -19.53 29.93 20.19
CA PHE A 696 -19.48 30.45 21.55
C PHE A 696 -20.41 31.65 21.75
N TRP A 697 -20.37 32.61 20.84
CA TRP A 697 -21.21 33.81 20.93
C TRP A 697 -22.68 33.60 20.58
N MET A 698 -22.98 32.64 19.71
CA MET A 698 -24.35 32.22 19.47
C MET A 698 -24.97 31.61 20.74
N ASN A 699 -24.25 30.67 21.37
CA ASN A 699 -24.77 29.95 22.53
C ASN A 699 -24.87 30.81 23.79
N SER A 700 -24.01 31.81 23.95
CA SER A 700 -24.01 32.70 25.13
C SER A 700 -25.11 33.77 25.13
N ARG A 701 -25.82 34.00 24.00
CA ARG A 701 -26.92 34.98 23.92
C ARG A 701 -28.32 34.40 23.69
N THR A 702 -28.44 33.15 23.25
CA THR A 702 -29.75 32.51 23.01
C THR A 702 -29.76 31.10 23.60
N LYS A 703 -30.48 30.90 24.71
CA LYS A 703 -30.79 29.56 25.31
C LYS A 703 -31.73 28.72 24.41
N ALA A 704 -31.52 28.70 23.10
CA ALA A 704 -32.37 27.97 22.17
C ALA A 704 -31.49 27.23 21.15
N ASN A 705 -31.68 25.91 21.08
CA ASN A 705 -31.21 25.00 20.04
C ASN A 705 -31.39 25.62 18.65
N GLN A 706 -30.34 26.22 18.10
CA GLN A 706 -30.26 26.47 16.67
C GLN A 706 -28.82 26.22 16.23
N ASN A 707 -28.58 25.01 15.73
CA ASN A 707 -27.54 24.78 14.74
C ASN A 707 -27.83 25.72 13.58
N ILE A 708 -27.23 26.91 13.56
CA ILE A 708 -27.14 27.65 12.30
C ILE A 708 -26.25 26.78 11.41
N SER A 709 -26.92 26.09 10.49
CA SER A 709 -26.29 25.61 9.27
C SER A 709 -25.81 26.86 8.56
N PHE A 710 -24.57 27.28 8.84
CA PHE A 710 -23.86 28.11 7.89
C PHE A 710 -24.07 27.49 6.51
N GLY A 711 -24.44 28.30 5.53
CA GLY A 711 -24.25 27.90 4.13
C GLY A 711 -22.76 27.64 3.88
N LYS A 712 -22.32 27.74 2.63
CA LYS A 712 -20.87 27.85 2.41
C LYS A 712 -20.37 29.18 3.01
N THR A 713 -19.59 29.11 4.06
CA THR A 713 -18.83 30.25 4.60
C THR A 713 -17.50 30.39 3.87
N SER A 714 -16.96 31.60 3.94
CA SER A 714 -15.64 31.94 3.42
C SER A 714 -14.90 32.83 4.40
N LEU A 715 -13.59 32.69 4.38
CA LEU A 715 -12.70 33.53 5.17
C LEU A 715 -12.62 34.90 4.50
N GLU A 716 -12.87 35.95 5.27
CA GLU A 716 -12.73 37.34 4.84
C GLU A 716 -11.62 38.04 5.61
N HIS A 717 -10.88 38.88 4.90
CA HIS A 717 -9.85 39.77 5.44
C HIS A 717 -10.43 41.17 5.61
N ILE A 718 -10.48 41.71 6.84
CA ILE A 718 -11.04 43.06 7.08
C ILE A 718 -10.22 44.10 6.33
N VAL A 719 -8.93 44.20 6.63
CA VAL A 719 -7.93 44.85 5.76
C VAL A 719 -7.65 43.92 4.58
N PRO A 720 -7.91 44.37 3.34
CA PRO A 720 -7.84 43.51 2.16
C PRO A 720 -6.40 43.13 1.79
N GLN A 721 -6.27 42.02 1.07
CA GLN A 721 -5.00 41.54 0.53
C GLN A 721 -4.40 42.48 -0.52
N THR A 722 -5.25 43.27 -1.19
CA THR A 722 -4.82 44.33 -2.11
C THR A 722 -5.31 45.67 -1.58
N LEU A 723 -4.38 46.53 -1.17
CA LEU A 723 -4.69 47.82 -0.57
C LEU A 723 -5.07 48.86 -1.63
N SER A 724 -6.26 49.45 -1.51
CA SER A 724 -6.66 50.66 -2.22
C SER A 724 -6.00 51.91 -1.61
N SER A 725 -6.10 53.05 -2.30
CA SER A 725 -5.63 54.34 -1.79
C SER A 725 -6.31 54.73 -0.46
N ASP A 726 -7.60 54.43 -0.33
CA ASP A 726 -8.37 54.71 0.89
C ASP A 726 -7.84 53.89 2.08
N TRP A 727 -7.55 52.61 1.87
CA TRP A 727 -6.95 51.76 2.90
C TRP A 727 -5.55 52.22 3.30
N LYS A 728 -4.71 52.63 2.33
CA LYS A 728 -3.38 53.18 2.63
C LYS A 728 -3.48 54.46 3.47
N ASN A 729 -4.41 55.36 3.14
CA ASN A 729 -4.64 56.59 3.91
C ASN A 729 -5.18 56.31 5.32
N MET A 730 -6.11 55.36 5.46
CA MET A 730 -6.66 54.95 6.76
C MET A 730 -5.57 54.35 7.66
N LEU A 731 -4.79 53.41 7.15
CA LEU A 731 -3.74 52.73 7.92
C LEU A 731 -2.53 53.63 8.22
N SER A 732 -2.25 54.63 7.38
CA SER A 732 -1.14 55.57 7.59
C SER A 732 -1.50 56.76 8.48
N GLY A 733 -2.79 56.96 8.80
CA GLY A 733 -3.28 58.17 9.47
C GLY A 733 -3.02 59.42 8.64
N GLY A 734 -3.16 59.33 7.31
CA GLY A 734 -2.92 60.44 6.37
C GLY A 734 -1.45 60.71 6.03
N LYS A 735 -0.50 59.89 6.49
CA LYS A 735 0.92 60.00 6.13
C LYS A 735 1.23 59.29 4.79
N PRO A 736 2.31 59.67 4.07
CA PRO A 736 2.73 58.95 2.87
C PRO A 736 3.03 57.48 3.14
N TRP A 737 2.55 56.59 2.27
CA TRP A 737 2.83 55.16 2.35
C TRP A 737 4.32 54.88 2.14
N ASN A 738 4.93 54.11 3.03
CA ASN A 738 6.37 53.82 3.01
C ASN A 738 6.64 52.35 3.37
N LYS A 739 7.91 51.94 3.28
CA LYS A 739 8.33 50.56 3.56
C LYS A 739 7.98 50.10 4.98
N VAL A 740 8.07 50.96 5.98
CA VAL A 740 7.72 50.63 7.37
C VAL A 740 6.23 50.30 7.52
N LEU A 741 5.36 51.06 6.86
CA LEU A 741 3.91 50.79 6.84
C LEU A 741 3.58 49.52 6.05
N GLU A 742 4.28 49.29 4.94
CA GLU A 742 4.17 48.06 4.14
C GLU A 742 4.55 46.82 4.97
N ASP A 743 5.63 46.89 5.74
CA ASP A 743 6.07 45.79 6.61
C ASP A 743 5.07 45.55 7.75
N LYS A 744 4.53 46.61 8.38
CA LYS A 744 3.46 46.52 9.38
C LYS A 744 2.19 45.87 8.83
N TYR A 745 1.82 46.19 7.59
CA TYR A 745 0.70 45.60 6.87
C TYR A 745 0.91 44.10 6.65
N LYS A 746 2.05 43.71 6.09
CA LYS A 746 2.37 42.29 5.83
C LYS A 746 2.39 41.45 7.10
N GLU A 747 2.87 42.01 8.21
CA GLU A 747 2.88 41.34 9.52
C GLU A 747 1.47 41.07 10.07
N ARG A 748 0.50 41.94 9.74
CA ARG A 748 -0.87 41.90 10.30
C ARG A 748 -1.91 41.29 9.37
N LEU A 749 -1.60 41.13 8.09
CA LEU A 749 -2.53 40.67 7.06
C LEU A 749 -3.24 39.36 7.46
N ASP A 750 -2.48 38.36 7.91
CA ASP A 750 -3.00 37.04 8.26
C ASP A 750 -3.15 36.81 9.77
N LYS A 751 -3.14 37.88 10.59
CA LYS A 751 -3.44 37.76 12.02
C LYS A 751 -4.92 37.47 12.24
N ILE A 752 -5.25 36.70 13.28
CA ILE A 752 -6.63 36.32 13.59
C ILE A 752 -7.55 37.55 13.77
N GLY A 753 -7.01 38.66 14.31
CA GLY A 753 -7.73 39.93 14.45
C GLY A 753 -8.09 40.61 13.13
N ASN A 754 -7.46 40.26 12.00
CA ASN A 754 -7.84 40.74 10.68
C ASN A 754 -8.83 39.80 9.95
N LEU A 755 -9.19 38.66 10.55
CA LEU A 755 -9.99 37.64 9.90
C LEU A 755 -11.42 37.56 10.48
N LEU A 756 -12.37 37.20 9.64
CA LEU A 756 -13.73 36.79 10.05
C LEU A 756 -14.31 35.75 9.10
N LEU A 757 -15.34 35.03 9.55
CA LEU A 757 -16.16 34.19 8.70
C LEU A 757 -17.35 34.96 8.18
N LEU A 758 -17.56 34.94 6.87
CA LEU A 758 -18.72 35.50 6.20
C LEU A 758 -19.40 34.45 5.33
N ASP A 759 -20.68 34.65 5.09
CA ASP A 759 -21.44 33.93 4.09
C ASP A 759 -20.97 34.27 2.66
N LEU A 760 -20.91 33.27 1.77
CA LEU A 760 -20.31 33.39 0.44
C LEU A 760 -20.86 34.54 -0.45
N PRO A 761 -22.18 34.82 -0.49
CA PRO A 761 -22.71 35.93 -1.28
C PRO A 761 -22.07 37.26 -0.88
N ASN A 762 -22.07 37.56 0.43
CA ASN A 762 -21.52 38.79 0.99
C ASN A 762 -20.02 38.94 0.76
N ASN A 763 -19.23 37.88 0.93
CA ASN A 763 -17.77 37.97 0.73
C ASN A 763 -17.38 38.23 -0.74
N SER A 764 -18.13 37.67 -1.69
CA SER A 764 -17.84 37.82 -3.12
C SER A 764 -17.96 39.26 -3.62
N GLU A 765 -18.82 40.06 -2.97
CA GLU A 765 -19.12 41.45 -3.30
C GLU A 765 -18.15 42.45 -2.67
N ILE A 766 -17.62 42.17 -1.46
CA ILE A 766 -16.87 43.17 -0.68
C ILE A 766 -15.34 43.08 -0.78
N LYS A 767 -14.74 41.90 -1.03
CA LYS A 767 -13.29 41.62 -1.15
C LYS A 767 -12.32 42.78 -0.87
N ASN A 768 -12.00 43.61 -1.87
CA ASN A 768 -11.00 44.69 -1.79
C ASN A 768 -11.63 46.08 -1.63
N SER A 769 -12.91 46.16 -1.27
CA SER A 769 -13.64 47.41 -1.07
C SER A 769 -13.14 48.19 0.16
N SER A 770 -13.49 49.48 0.23
CA SER A 770 -13.15 50.33 1.36
C SER A 770 -13.83 49.85 2.65
N PHE A 771 -13.26 50.21 3.80
CA PHE A 771 -13.79 49.80 5.10
C PHE A 771 -15.27 50.18 5.27
N GLN A 772 -15.69 51.36 4.79
CA GLN A 772 -17.08 51.81 4.88
C GLN A 772 -18.05 50.95 4.07
N VAL A 773 -17.61 50.40 2.93
CA VAL A 773 -18.42 49.47 2.12
C VAL A 773 -18.52 48.13 2.85
N LYS A 774 -17.39 47.60 3.33
CA LYS A 774 -17.36 46.36 4.13
C LYS A 774 -18.26 46.47 5.37
N GLN A 775 -18.17 47.58 6.10
CA GLN A 775 -18.95 47.83 7.31
C GLN A 775 -20.46 47.84 7.05
N LYS A 776 -20.92 48.30 5.88
CA LYS A 776 -22.34 48.21 5.49
C LYS A 776 -22.76 46.76 5.32
N SER A 777 -22.00 45.98 4.55
CA SER A 777 -22.27 44.54 4.38
C SER A 777 -22.20 43.76 5.70
N TYR A 778 -21.29 44.12 6.60
CA TYR A 778 -21.18 43.53 7.94
C TYR A 778 -22.42 43.74 8.82
N LYS A 779 -23.28 44.73 8.52
CA LYS A 779 -24.56 44.89 9.25
C LYS A 779 -25.54 43.78 8.87
N ASP A 780 -25.54 43.43 7.59
CA ASP A 780 -26.52 42.55 6.96
C ASP A 780 -26.12 41.07 7.01
N THR A 781 -24.88 40.75 7.40
CA THR A 781 -24.43 39.35 7.62
C THR A 781 -24.94 38.76 8.93
N ASP A 782 -25.18 37.45 8.91
CA ASP A 782 -25.48 36.64 10.10
C ASP A 782 -24.25 36.35 10.98
N SER A 783 -23.04 36.62 10.46
CA SER A 783 -21.78 36.49 11.20
C SER A 783 -21.79 37.31 12.49
N ARG A 784 -21.67 36.65 13.65
CA ARG A 784 -21.55 37.32 14.94
C ARG A 784 -20.19 37.96 15.12
N LEU A 785 -19.14 37.44 14.49
CA LEU A 785 -17.77 37.96 14.52
C LEU A 785 -17.66 39.43 14.09
N ALA A 786 -18.58 39.89 13.22
CA ALA A 786 -18.69 41.29 12.83
C ALA A 786 -19.24 42.21 13.93
N LYS A 787 -20.04 41.65 14.84
CA LYS A 787 -20.80 42.34 15.89
C LYS A 787 -20.16 42.20 17.28
N VAL A 788 -19.01 41.53 17.36
CA VAL A 788 -18.29 41.25 18.62
C VAL A 788 -17.54 42.48 19.11
N PRO A 789 -17.75 42.91 20.36
CA PRO A 789 -16.94 43.96 20.97
C PRO A 789 -15.50 43.52 21.21
N TYR A 790 -14.54 44.36 20.82
CA TYR A 790 -13.11 44.12 21.09
C TYR A 790 -12.33 45.36 21.55
N GLY A 791 -12.88 46.57 21.41
CA GLY A 791 -12.24 47.82 21.85
C GLY A 791 -12.83 48.43 23.12
N TYR A 792 -12.26 49.55 23.57
CA TYR A 792 -12.82 50.40 24.64
C TYR A 792 -14.28 50.78 24.35
N ASN A 793 -15.12 50.90 25.40
CA ASN A 793 -16.55 51.20 25.32
C ASN A 793 -17.41 50.21 24.50
N ASN A 794 -17.02 48.93 24.44
CA ASN A 794 -17.71 47.90 23.66
C ASN A 794 -17.74 48.15 22.13
N ALA A 795 -16.73 48.86 21.61
CA ALA A 795 -16.60 49.10 20.18
C ALA A 795 -16.41 47.78 19.39
N ASN A 796 -17.04 47.68 18.22
CA ASN A 796 -16.95 46.57 17.27
C ASN A 796 -16.84 47.10 15.82
N LEU A 797 -16.74 46.20 14.84
CA LEU A 797 -16.54 46.58 13.43
C LEU A 797 -17.68 47.45 12.86
N LEU A 798 -18.87 47.45 13.47
CA LEU A 798 -20.01 48.25 13.04
C LEU A 798 -20.07 49.64 13.68
N THR A 799 -19.32 49.88 14.76
CA THR A 799 -19.39 51.12 15.55
C THR A 799 -18.15 52.00 15.42
N ILE A 800 -17.03 51.47 14.93
CA ILE A 800 -15.81 52.24 14.71
C ILE A 800 -15.83 52.95 13.35
N ASP A 801 -15.21 54.14 13.29
CA ASP A 801 -15.11 54.91 12.04
C ASP A 801 -13.91 54.50 11.18
N GLN A 802 -12.86 53.96 11.82
CA GLN A 802 -11.61 53.54 11.18
C GLN A 802 -11.19 52.18 11.73
N PHE A 803 -10.52 51.38 10.90
CA PHE A 803 -9.89 50.13 11.31
C PHE A 803 -8.39 50.21 11.02
N THR A 804 -7.61 50.29 12.09
CA THR A 804 -6.18 50.60 12.08
C THR A 804 -5.34 49.37 12.43
N PHE A 805 -4.00 49.51 12.41
CA PHE A 805 -3.12 48.45 12.88
C PHE A 805 -3.32 48.11 14.36
N ASP A 806 -3.65 49.11 15.19
CA ASP A 806 -3.87 48.93 16.62
C ASP A 806 -5.17 48.13 16.87
N ASP A 807 -6.21 48.36 16.07
CA ASP A 807 -7.45 47.59 16.12
C ASP A 807 -7.23 46.10 15.82
N ILE A 808 -6.34 45.78 14.87
CA ILE A 808 -5.99 44.38 14.56
C ILE A 808 -5.32 43.72 15.75
N ASP A 809 -4.38 44.41 16.41
CA ASP A 809 -3.62 43.90 17.54
C ASP A 809 -4.50 43.77 18.81
N GLU A 810 -5.41 44.73 19.04
CA GLU A 810 -6.40 44.69 20.13
C GLU A 810 -7.41 43.56 19.91
N ARG A 811 -7.97 43.44 18.69
CA ARG A 811 -8.89 42.36 18.32
C ARG A 811 -8.23 41.00 18.44
N SER A 812 -6.98 40.86 17.99
CA SER A 812 -6.19 39.63 18.15
C SER A 812 -6.01 39.27 19.62
N SER A 813 -5.73 40.26 20.48
CA SER A 813 -5.59 40.06 21.93
C SER A 813 -6.89 39.64 22.61
N LYS A 814 -8.02 40.24 22.21
CA LYS A 814 -9.34 39.88 22.75
C LYS A 814 -9.74 38.48 22.31
N ILE A 815 -9.57 38.16 21.03
CA ILE A 815 -9.82 36.83 20.47
C ILE A 815 -8.96 35.77 21.20
N ALA A 816 -7.67 36.03 21.40
CA ALA A 816 -6.78 35.13 22.12
C ALA A 816 -7.31 34.81 23.53
N SER A 817 -7.75 35.83 24.26
CA SER A 817 -8.29 35.66 25.61
C SER A 817 -9.55 34.80 25.63
N ILE A 818 -10.47 35.03 24.69
CA ILE A 818 -11.75 34.28 24.61
C ILE A 818 -11.49 32.83 24.20
N ILE A 819 -10.69 32.60 23.16
CA ILE A 819 -10.34 31.24 22.72
C ILE A 819 -9.72 30.46 23.89
N VAL A 820 -8.73 31.04 24.56
CA VAL A 820 -7.95 30.33 25.57
C VAL A 820 -8.74 30.14 26.87
N ASN A 821 -9.39 31.19 27.37
CA ASN A 821 -10.02 31.15 28.70
C ASN A 821 -11.47 30.70 28.67
N GLU A 822 -12.26 31.11 27.67
CA GLU A 822 -13.70 30.90 27.65
C GLU A 822 -14.11 29.69 26.81
N ILE A 823 -13.47 29.49 25.65
CA ILE A 823 -13.81 28.39 24.72
C ILE A 823 -13.05 27.11 25.09
N TYR A 824 -11.72 27.19 25.20
CA TYR A 824 -10.87 26.03 25.44
C TYR A 824 -10.55 25.79 26.92
N ASN A 825 -10.83 26.76 27.80
CA ASN A 825 -10.66 26.65 29.25
C ASN A 825 -9.30 26.04 29.64
N ILE A 826 -8.22 26.69 29.17
CA ILE A 826 -6.81 26.34 29.39
C ILE A 826 -6.25 27.07 30.61
#